data_AF-A0A919JY33-F1
#
_entry.id   AF-A0A919JY33-F1
#
_cell.length_a   1.000
_cell.length_b   1.000
_cell.length_c   1.000
_cell.angle_alpha   90.00
_cell.angle_beta   90.00
_cell.angle_gamma   90.00
#
_symmetry.space_group_name_H-M   'P 1'
#
loop_
_entity.id
_entity.type
_entity.pdbx_description
1 polymer ?
#
loop_
_entity_poly.entity_id
_entity_poly.type
_entity_poly.pdbx_seq_one_letter_code
_entity_poly.pdbx_strand_id
1 'polypeptide(L)'
;MTTAVPPDGRNTGPAGTTSLFVLLVTAVSATSSIQFLAVRETFLDLNLTRTETVAGGLLAVFGVAGLLYLAAPWWIRRRRRLRRIDASSAPELIEDLQGLCDVAGVRTPVFLLAARRQSTRAVAFGHAGRRYVQVNAGLAKASVLTPATFRAVVLHELAHLRHRDVDIAMWTVAIWRAFTVTALPLMVAMTTLSIVVGRHGLAAELAEAVPNTVSFVVLTLLVFLTRNAILRLREHHADILSAEWESRQGTLDPAARSALHELFDQAGKRDRGRLAVVDLLTSKHPKPKARIAVLDDPAQVSRPRLGQLFGVGIAAAVCLQNNSIFFFIAMPGATHLADLTNVLFVAGFMCLALVYAVFRAQLLGDRSPLRTATYPLVLMAGFLVGDAVALVNTSGDGWVLLGFRQDSPSVADLVVTAIPLIIGALLVTAWARSAATGVPLHARSTWYVVTAVAAVAATPWLNMWFTLRGGRMALSVEGFLGRPALTVAPLPGEAGRWYANAVEFLQAVALWPRSQLFFVATWSYPWVVLGILLAAVAPLMLARPPGRRGVRFGLAGAAAFALCFGLHFAAIHSAYQPDRGNDAIDEWMRSGPDVFLAVTVAVGALAAATAMAVAGRMRVVHAVAALCVTSTISTVIVTFGSAPGYCAAFLSIGCWQPVDMQASQTFWHFSVVLGTVAAIPAMLVGRAAGHLVRGRRTKRRATSTMRFHEFRQVVARVALIGTLGAAATLNHTNWLVLAGDASPNRRTDCLLGKWRETAHRSFLPVEGLVVELRREGVVHEFRADGMAVVDFGESTVESAVAVVVASDPERTAVPINGGKLRLVHHGAVVVRFEHDNGLIRYGRPNADAWYDVIIGDKTSPERHTPRVPRKETAHCSGDSLRLTQQDDPGNTDETILTRMS
;
A
#
# COMPACT_ATOMS: atom_id res chain seq x y z
N MET A 1 20.36 28.10 -28.31
CA MET A 1 20.87 28.08 -26.93
C MET A 1 21.37 26.67 -26.63
N THR A 2 22.64 26.46 -26.93
CA THR A 2 23.44 25.27 -26.66
C THR A 2 23.55 25.09 -25.14
N THR A 3 22.83 24.12 -24.60
CA THR A 3 22.88 23.76 -23.18
C THR A 3 24.19 23.02 -22.92
N ALA A 4 25.26 23.80 -22.67
CA ALA A 4 26.48 23.30 -22.10
C ALA A 4 26.15 22.59 -20.78
N VAL A 5 26.36 21.27 -20.76
CA VAL A 5 26.48 20.52 -19.52
C VAL A 5 27.60 21.19 -18.74
N PRO A 6 27.37 21.65 -17.50
CA PRO A 6 28.39 22.38 -16.76
C PRO A 6 29.65 21.50 -16.61
N PRO A 7 30.85 22.07 -16.81
CA PRO A 7 32.12 21.33 -16.85
C PRO A 7 32.51 20.70 -15.51
N ASP A 8 31.81 21.03 -14.43
CA ASP A 8 31.91 20.35 -13.17
C ASP A 8 30.93 19.18 -13.09
N GLY A 9 31.46 17.96 -13.27
CA GLY A 9 30.82 16.68 -12.88
C GLY A 9 30.44 16.59 -11.39
N ARG A 10 30.50 17.70 -10.64
CA ARG A 10 30.02 17.87 -9.26
C ARG A 10 28.54 18.26 -9.16
N ASN A 11 27.83 18.50 -10.28
CA ASN A 11 26.42 18.95 -10.23
C ASN A 11 25.38 18.01 -10.86
N THR A 12 25.79 16.93 -11.51
CA THR A 12 24.85 15.91 -12.00
C THR A 12 24.62 14.86 -10.91
N GLY A 13 23.40 14.34 -10.71
CA GLY A 13 23.05 13.37 -9.65
C GLY A 13 23.97 12.13 -9.56
N PRO A 14 23.78 11.21 -8.60
CA PRO A 14 24.69 10.08 -8.39
C PRO A 14 25.04 9.41 -9.73
N ALA A 15 26.34 9.27 -10.00
CA ALA A 15 26.81 8.64 -11.22
C ALA A 15 26.21 7.23 -11.29
N GLY A 16 25.75 6.80 -12.48
CA GLY A 16 25.12 5.47 -12.62
C GLY A 16 26.02 4.33 -12.12
N THR A 17 27.33 4.55 -12.04
CA THR A 17 28.33 3.66 -11.44
C THR A 17 28.15 3.50 -9.94
N THR A 18 27.84 4.56 -9.20
CA THR A 18 27.55 4.51 -7.76
C THR A 18 26.29 3.70 -7.48
N SER A 19 25.21 3.94 -8.23
CA SER A 19 23.94 3.21 -8.04
C SER A 19 24.10 1.71 -8.30
N LEU A 20 24.85 1.34 -9.36
CA LEU A 20 25.17 -0.06 -9.64
C LEU A 20 26.13 -0.67 -8.62
N PHE A 21 27.04 0.11 -8.04
CA PHE A 21 27.93 -0.37 -6.98
C PHE A 21 27.14 -0.67 -5.69
N VAL A 22 26.22 0.23 -5.30
CA VAL A 22 25.31 -0.03 -4.18
C VAL A 22 24.48 -1.28 -4.45
N LEU A 23 23.90 -1.41 -5.65
CA LEU A 23 23.18 -2.62 -6.09
C LEU A 23 24.01 -3.90 -5.87
N LEU A 24 25.28 -3.89 -6.27
CA LEU A 24 26.19 -5.02 -6.11
C LEU A 24 26.41 -5.37 -4.62
N VAL A 25 26.70 -4.37 -3.78
CA VAL A 25 26.93 -4.55 -2.34
C VAL A 25 25.69 -5.10 -1.66
N THR A 26 24.52 -4.56 -1.97
CA THR A 26 23.26 -5.02 -1.36
C THR A 26 22.91 -6.43 -1.81
N ALA A 27 23.04 -6.76 -3.10
CA ALA A 27 22.78 -8.11 -3.60
C ALA A 27 23.70 -9.16 -2.97
N VAL A 28 25.00 -8.83 -2.80
CA VAL A 28 25.97 -9.71 -2.13
C VAL A 28 25.64 -9.89 -0.65
N SER A 29 25.27 -8.80 0.04
CA SER A 29 24.90 -8.85 1.47
C SER A 29 23.66 -9.74 1.67
N ALA A 30 22.59 -9.44 0.93
CA ALA A 30 21.33 -10.17 0.94
C ALA A 30 21.52 -11.67 0.67
N THR A 31 22.34 -12.03 -0.33
CA THR A 31 22.59 -13.44 -0.68
C THR A 31 23.42 -14.13 0.39
N SER A 32 24.47 -13.48 0.89
CA SER A 32 25.39 -14.08 1.87
C SER A 32 24.71 -14.31 3.23
N SER A 33 23.86 -13.38 3.68
CA SER A 33 23.16 -13.50 4.97
C SER A 33 22.35 -14.79 5.09
N ILE A 34 21.62 -15.17 4.04
CA ILE A 34 20.82 -16.41 4.06
C ILE A 34 21.72 -17.64 4.09
N GLN A 35 22.83 -17.63 3.36
CA GLN A 35 23.73 -18.78 3.38
C GLN A 35 24.32 -19.03 4.75
N PHE A 36 24.75 -17.97 5.44
CA PHE A 36 25.29 -18.11 6.79
C PHE A 36 24.22 -18.55 7.79
N LEU A 37 22.96 -18.15 7.62
CA LEU A 37 21.86 -18.69 8.40
C LEU A 37 21.63 -20.17 8.12
N ALA A 38 21.63 -20.58 6.85
CA ALA A 38 21.52 -21.99 6.48
C ALA A 38 22.65 -22.82 7.09
N VAL A 39 23.88 -22.29 7.13
CA VAL A 39 25.00 -22.95 7.84
C VAL A 39 24.68 -23.19 9.30
N ARG A 40 24.21 -22.16 10.00
CA ARG A 40 23.88 -22.28 11.43
C ARG A 40 22.79 -23.30 11.68
N GLU A 41 21.71 -23.29 10.89
CA GLU A 41 20.60 -24.22 11.09
C GLU A 41 21.01 -25.68 10.77
N THR A 42 21.96 -25.88 9.85
CA THR A 42 22.53 -27.22 9.57
C THR A 42 23.54 -27.68 10.64
N PHE A 43 24.35 -26.77 11.18
CA PHE A 43 25.35 -27.06 12.22
C PHE A 43 24.85 -26.59 13.59
N LEU A 44 23.95 -27.40 14.18
CA LEU A 44 23.27 -27.11 15.46
C LEU A 44 24.21 -26.85 16.66
N ASP A 45 25.47 -27.27 16.58
CA ASP A 45 26.49 -27.10 17.64
C ASP A 45 27.14 -25.70 17.67
N LEU A 46 26.77 -24.80 16.76
CA LEU A 46 27.26 -23.41 16.80
C LEU A 46 26.55 -22.63 17.90
N ASN A 47 27.25 -22.36 19.02
CA ASN A 47 26.81 -21.48 20.12
C ASN A 47 26.60 -20.00 19.74
N LEU A 48 26.55 -19.67 18.44
CA LEU A 48 26.32 -18.33 17.93
C LEU A 48 24.83 -18.06 17.74
N THR A 49 24.40 -16.87 18.13
CA THR A 49 23.08 -16.35 17.79
C THR A 49 22.95 -16.13 16.28
N ARG A 50 21.71 -16.08 15.76
CA ARG A 50 21.46 -15.76 14.33
C ARG A 50 22.13 -14.46 13.91
N THR A 51 22.11 -13.46 14.79
CA THR A 51 22.73 -12.14 14.55
C THR A 51 24.23 -12.25 14.40
N GLU A 52 24.89 -12.94 15.33
CA GLU A 52 26.35 -13.11 15.32
C GLU A 52 26.80 -13.90 14.09
N THR A 53 26.06 -14.93 13.68
CA THR A 53 26.40 -15.70 12.48
C THR A 53 26.30 -14.85 11.22
N VAL A 54 25.22 -14.09 11.04
CA VAL A 54 25.05 -13.22 9.86
C VAL A 54 26.09 -12.11 9.86
N ALA A 55 26.30 -11.44 11.00
CA ALA A 55 27.28 -10.37 11.12
C ALA A 55 28.70 -10.90 10.87
N GLY A 56 29.09 -12.02 11.48
CA GLY A 56 30.37 -12.67 11.28
C GLY A 56 30.58 -13.11 9.82
N GLY A 57 29.54 -13.65 9.20
CA GLY A 57 29.57 -14.03 7.78
C GLY A 57 29.76 -12.84 6.84
N LEU A 58 28.99 -11.76 7.02
CA LEU A 58 29.18 -10.53 6.24
C LEU A 58 30.55 -9.90 6.48
N LEU A 59 31.03 -9.87 7.73
CA LEU A 59 32.37 -9.43 8.07
C LEU A 59 33.44 -10.29 7.37
N ALA A 60 33.24 -11.60 7.26
CA ALA A 60 34.15 -12.46 6.51
C ALA A 60 34.16 -12.12 5.01
N VAL A 61 32.99 -11.97 4.37
CA VAL A 61 32.88 -11.62 2.94
C VAL A 61 33.53 -10.26 2.66
N PHE A 62 33.15 -9.22 3.39
CA PHE A 62 33.69 -7.87 3.18
C PHE A 62 35.12 -7.71 3.68
N GLY A 63 35.53 -8.47 4.71
CA GLY A 63 36.91 -8.55 5.17
C GLY A 63 37.82 -9.15 4.10
N VAL A 64 37.44 -10.27 3.50
CA VAL A 64 38.15 -10.87 2.35
C VAL A 64 38.18 -9.90 1.17
N ALA A 65 37.06 -9.22 0.87
CA ALA A 65 37.04 -8.19 -0.17
C ALA A 65 38.01 -7.04 0.13
N GLY A 66 38.07 -6.57 1.37
CA GLY A 66 39.02 -5.54 1.81
C GLY A 66 40.47 -5.98 1.66
N LEU A 67 40.81 -7.20 2.10
CA LEU A 67 42.14 -7.79 1.93
C LEU A 67 42.52 -7.90 0.45
N LEU A 68 41.60 -8.36 -0.40
CA LEU A 68 41.80 -8.44 -1.85
C LEU A 68 42.00 -7.06 -2.48
N TYR A 69 41.24 -6.04 -2.05
CA TYR A 69 41.39 -4.65 -2.50
C TYR A 69 42.77 -4.09 -2.14
N LEU A 70 43.21 -4.27 -0.89
CA LEU A 70 44.51 -3.79 -0.40
C LEU A 70 45.69 -4.53 -1.03
N ALA A 71 45.58 -5.85 -1.23
CA ALA A 71 46.64 -6.67 -1.82
C ALA A 71 46.74 -6.51 -3.35
N ALA A 72 45.68 -6.06 -4.03
CA ALA A 72 45.61 -6.01 -5.49
C ALA A 72 46.75 -5.21 -6.15
N PRO A 73 47.13 -3.99 -5.72
CA PRO A 73 48.23 -3.24 -6.34
C PRO A 73 49.58 -3.96 -6.24
N TRP A 74 49.86 -4.57 -5.09
CA TRP A 74 51.06 -5.37 -4.88
C TRP A 74 51.07 -6.59 -5.80
N TRP A 75 49.94 -7.30 -5.88
CA TRP A 75 49.80 -8.46 -6.75
C TRP A 75 50.00 -8.08 -8.23
N ILE A 76 49.34 -7.02 -8.69
CA ILE A 76 49.46 -6.53 -10.08
C ILE A 76 50.92 -6.22 -10.41
N ARG A 77 51.63 -5.49 -9.54
CA ARG A 77 53.06 -5.17 -9.73
C ARG A 77 53.93 -6.41 -9.82
N ARG A 78 53.77 -7.35 -8.88
CA ARG A 78 54.58 -8.58 -8.82
C ARG A 78 54.31 -9.50 -10.01
N ARG A 79 53.04 -9.79 -10.33
CA ARG A 79 52.69 -10.67 -11.46
C ARG A 79 53.06 -10.07 -12.81
N ARG A 80 52.96 -8.75 -12.99
CA ARG A 80 53.28 -8.09 -14.26
C ARG A 80 54.74 -7.64 -14.37
N ARG A 81 55.56 -7.86 -13.33
CA ARG A 81 56.98 -7.46 -13.24
C ARG A 81 57.19 -6.00 -13.65
N LEU A 82 56.36 -5.12 -13.11
CA LEU A 82 56.36 -3.69 -13.45
C LEU A 82 57.60 -3.00 -12.90
N ARG A 83 58.27 -2.21 -13.74
CA ARG A 83 59.42 -1.38 -13.34
C ARG A 83 59.01 0.08 -13.27
N ARG A 84 59.63 0.88 -12.40
CA ARG A 84 59.37 2.32 -12.36
C ARG A 84 59.95 2.98 -13.61
N ILE A 85 59.24 3.95 -14.16
CA ILE A 85 59.81 4.85 -15.18
C ILE A 85 60.48 5.96 -14.39
N ASP A 86 61.81 6.05 -14.49
CA ASP A 86 62.60 7.09 -13.84
C ASP A 86 63.00 8.17 -14.86
N ALA A 87 63.08 9.42 -14.41
CA ALA A 87 63.41 10.56 -15.28
C ALA A 87 64.77 10.42 -15.94
N SER A 88 65.70 9.71 -15.30
CA SER A 88 67.01 9.36 -15.86
C SER A 88 66.95 8.36 -17.02
N SER A 89 65.89 7.55 -17.10
CA SER A 89 65.75 6.47 -18.09
C SER A 89 64.93 6.86 -19.32
N ALA A 90 64.00 7.82 -19.19
CA ALA A 90 63.15 8.30 -20.27
C ALA A 90 62.59 9.70 -19.91
N PRO A 91 63.41 10.77 -19.98
CA PRO A 91 63.01 12.11 -19.55
C PRO A 91 61.84 12.67 -20.35
N GLU A 92 61.90 12.58 -21.68
CA GLU A 92 60.84 13.06 -22.60
C GLU A 92 59.49 12.40 -22.31
N LEU A 93 59.48 11.08 -22.09
CA LEU A 93 58.25 10.34 -21.79
C LEU A 93 57.64 10.77 -20.45
N ILE A 94 58.46 11.05 -19.44
CA ILE A 94 57.96 11.54 -18.15
C ILE A 94 57.39 12.95 -18.30
N GLU A 95 58.06 13.82 -19.04
CA GLU A 95 57.59 15.18 -19.31
C GLU A 95 56.24 15.18 -20.02
N ASP A 96 56.08 14.36 -21.07
CA ASP A 96 54.80 14.15 -21.76
C ASP A 96 53.70 13.67 -20.80
N LEU A 97 54.01 12.68 -19.96
CA LEU A 97 53.06 12.12 -18.99
C LEU A 97 52.67 13.14 -17.90
N GLN A 98 53.61 13.99 -17.47
CA GLN A 98 53.36 15.08 -16.52
C GLN A 98 52.48 16.16 -17.14
N GLY A 99 52.78 16.59 -18.37
CA GLY A 99 51.94 17.54 -19.10
C GLY A 99 50.50 17.06 -19.25
N LEU A 100 50.29 15.77 -19.51
CA LEU A 100 48.94 15.20 -19.56
C LEU A 100 48.26 15.11 -18.18
N CYS A 101 49.01 14.94 -17.09
CA CYS A 101 48.47 15.03 -15.74
C CYS A 101 47.97 16.43 -15.41
N ASP A 102 48.69 17.46 -15.88
CA ASP A 102 48.32 18.86 -15.68
C ASP A 102 47.04 19.19 -16.44
N VAL A 103 46.90 18.70 -17.68
CA VAL A 103 45.67 18.81 -18.49
C VAL A 103 44.47 18.16 -17.79
N ALA A 104 44.67 16.95 -17.28
CA ALA A 104 43.62 16.21 -16.57
C ALA A 104 43.34 16.78 -15.17
N GLY A 105 44.19 17.67 -14.65
CA GLY A 105 44.12 18.22 -13.30
C GLY A 105 44.15 17.12 -12.24
N VAL A 106 45.02 16.11 -12.41
CA VAL A 106 45.18 14.98 -11.49
C VAL A 106 46.56 14.99 -10.84
N ARG A 107 46.62 14.64 -9.55
CA ARG A 107 47.91 14.45 -8.87
C ARG A 107 48.72 13.37 -9.59
N THR A 108 49.96 13.67 -9.92
CA THR A 108 50.85 12.79 -10.68
C THR A 108 50.94 11.40 -10.04
N PRO A 109 50.50 10.34 -10.73
CA PRO A 109 50.61 8.96 -10.25
C PRO A 109 52.04 8.44 -10.45
N VAL A 110 52.35 7.30 -9.82
CA VAL A 110 53.61 6.59 -10.10
C VAL A 110 53.50 5.85 -11.42
N PHE A 111 54.28 6.28 -12.41
CA PHE A 111 54.33 5.64 -13.72
C PHE A 111 55.20 4.39 -13.69
N LEU A 112 54.67 3.31 -14.25
CA LEU A 112 55.31 2.00 -14.29
C LEU A 112 55.35 1.43 -15.71
N LEU A 113 56.49 0.90 -16.14
CA LEU A 113 56.65 0.25 -17.44
C LEU A 113 56.41 -1.26 -17.37
N ALA A 114 55.54 -1.76 -18.26
CA ALA A 114 55.39 -3.18 -18.53
C ALA A 114 56.19 -3.56 -19.80
N ALA A 115 57.50 -3.76 -19.62
CA ALA A 115 58.45 -3.98 -20.72
C ALA A 115 58.12 -5.17 -21.65
N ARG A 116 57.48 -6.21 -21.12
CA ARG A 116 57.14 -7.43 -21.88
C ARG A 116 55.83 -7.35 -22.68
N ARG A 117 55.09 -6.23 -22.59
CA ARG A 117 53.79 -6.08 -23.27
C ARG A 117 53.90 -5.10 -24.42
N GLN A 118 53.77 -5.58 -25.65
CA GLN A 118 53.86 -4.78 -26.88
C GLN A 118 52.52 -4.13 -27.29
N SER A 119 51.45 -4.28 -26.52
CA SER A 119 50.17 -3.63 -26.83
C SER A 119 50.19 -2.14 -26.49
N THR A 120 49.54 -1.32 -27.31
CA THR A 120 49.27 0.12 -27.10
C THR A 120 48.17 0.32 -26.05
N ARG A 121 48.46 -0.06 -24.79
CA ARG A 121 47.52 0.09 -23.66
C ARG A 121 48.22 0.65 -22.43
N ALA A 122 47.51 1.47 -21.68
CA ALA A 122 47.84 1.80 -20.31
C ALA A 122 46.77 1.23 -19.36
N VAL A 123 47.06 1.20 -18.05
CA VAL A 123 46.10 0.79 -17.02
C VAL A 123 46.38 1.58 -15.73
N ALA A 124 45.39 2.33 -15.25
CA ALA A 124 45.41 2.94 -13.92
C ALA A 124 44.96 1.95 -12.83
N PHE A 125 45.70 1.86 -11.73
CA PHE A 125 45.35 1.03 -10.57
C PHE A 125 45.96 1.58 -9.26
N GLY A 126 45.54 1.05 -8.11
CA GLY A 126 46.02 1.52 -6.80
C GLY A 126 44.88 2.00 -5.90
N HIS A 127 45.20 2.37 -4.68
CA HIS A 127 44.24 2.85 -3.67
C HIS A 127 44.33 4.36 -3.48
N ALA A 128 43.38 4.94 -2.75
CA ALA A 128 43.46 6.33 -2.32
C ALA A 128 44.81 6.59 -1.61
N GLY A 129 45.53 7.63 -2.03
CA GLY A 129 46.86 8.00 -1.53
C GLY A 129 48.06 7.42 -2.30
N ARG A 130 47.93 6.27 -2.99
CA ARG A 130 49.00 5.71 -3.85
C ARG A 130 48.43 5.17 -5.15
N ARG A 131 48.48 6.00 -6.20
CA ARG A 131 48.02 5.68 -7.56
C ARG A 131 49.19 5.29 -8.45
N TYR A 132 48.96 4.30 -9.31
CA TYR A 132 49.90 3.81 -10.29
C TYR A 132 49.26 3.86 -11.67
N VAL A 133 50.05 4.22 -12.69
CA VAL A 133 49.66 4.07 -14.09
C VAL A 133 50.68 3.17 -14.76
N GLN A 134 50.24 2.01 -15.20
CA GLN A 134 51.05 1.11 -16.00
C GLN A 134 51.00 1.56 -17.46
N VAL A 135 52.15 1.81 -18.06
CA VAL A 135 52.34 2.05 -19.49
C VAL A 135 52.97 0.79 -20.09
N ASN A 136 52.36 0.21 -21.13
CA ASN A 136 52.96 -0.92 -21.85
C ASN A 136 54.04 -0.44 -22.82
N ALA A 137 55.02 -1.29 -23.14
CA ALA A 137 56.12 -0.92 -24.05
C ALA A 137 55.62 -0.47 -25.43
N GLY A 138 54.54 -1.08 -25.95
CA GLY A 138 53.93 -0.64 -27.21
C GLY A 138 53.34 0.77 -27.15
N LEU A 139 52.79 1.17 -26.00
CA LEU A 139 52.28 2.54 -25.80
C LEU A 139 53.43 3.53 -25.61
N ALA A 140 54.50 3.15 -24.90
CA ALA A 140 55.68 4.00 -24.79
C ALA A 140 56.33 4.27 -26.16
N LYS A 141 56.36 3.29 -27.07
CA LYS A 141 56.79 3.53 -28.47
C LYS A 141 55.83 4.45 -29.23
N ALA A 142 54.54 4.38 -28.93
CA ALA A 142 53.53 5.22 -29.56
C ALA A 142 53.66 6.69 -29.19
N SER A 143 54.32 7.08 -28.08
CA SER A 143 54.54 8.50 -27.76
C SER A 143 55.34 9.21 -28.86
N VAL A 144 56.25 8.50 -29.53
CA VAL A 144 57.03 9.02 -30.64
C VAL A 144 56.36 8.75 -31.99
N LEU A 145 55.89 7.51 -32.22
CA LEU A 145 55.38 7.10 -33.53
C LEU A 145 53.97 7.61 -33.85
N THR A 146 53.11 7.71 -32.83
CA THR A 146 51.72 8.14 -32.97
C THR A 146 51.31 8.94 -31.73
N PRO A 147 51.83 10.17 -31.56
CA PRO A 147 51.64 10.96 -30.34
C PRO A 147 50.16 11.18 -29.99
N ALA A 148 49.29 11.31 -31.00
CA ALA A 148 47.84 11.42 -30.81
C ALA A 148 47.25 10.18 -30.11
N THR A 149 47.59 8.97 -30.58
CA THR A 149 47.21 7.69 -29.96
C THR A 149 47.73 7.59 -28.53
N PHE A 150 48.96 8.02 -28.28
CA PHE A 150 49.56 8.02 -26.95
C PHE A 150 48.78 8.93 -25.99
N ARG A 151 48.55 10.19 -26.38
CA ARG A 151 47.80 11.18 -25.59
C ARG A 151 46.39 10.69 -25.29
N ALA A 152 45.68 10.19 -26.30
CA ALA A 152 44.34 9.63 -26.17
C ALA A 152 44.23 8.54 -25.11
N VAL A 153 45.11 7.54 -25.19
CA VAL A 153 45.10 6.41 -24.26
C VAL A 153 45.50 6.83 -22.85
N VAL A 154 46.47 7.75 -22.70
CA VAL A 154 46.88 8.25 -21.39
C VAL A 154 45.77 9.10 -20.77
N LEU A 155 45.17 10.05 -21.51
CA LEU A 155 44.06 10.87 -21.03
C LEU A 155 42.85 10.01 -20.60
N HIS A 156 42.55 8.92 -21.32
CA HIS A 156 41.54 7.93 -20.91
C HIS A 156 41.84 7.32 -19.53
N GLU A 157 43.09 6.88 -19.30
CA GLU A 157 43.48 6.32 -18.00
C GLU A 157 43.52 7.37 -16.88
N LEU A 158 43.89 8.61 -17.19
CA LEU A 158 43.83 9.73 -16.25
C LEU A 158 42.38 10.12 -15.92
N ALA A 159 41.44 9.93 -16.85
CA ALA A 159 40.01 10.15 -16.60
C ALA A 159 39.48 9.21 -15.52
N HIS A 160 39.94 7.95 -15.49
CA HIS A 160 39.62 7.03 -14.39
C HIS A 160 40.16 7.50 -13.03
N LEU A 161 41.31 8.17 -12.98
CA LEU A 161 41.85 8.74 -11.75
C LEU A 161 41.05 9.97 -11.30
N ARG A 162 40.69 10.86 -12.24
CA ARG A 162 39.90 12.06 -11.96
C ARG A 162 38.52 11.72 -11.38
N HIS A 163 37.83 10.74 -11.94
CA HIS A 163 36.51 10.29 -11.47
C HIS A 163 36.57 9.34 -10.26
N ARG A 164 37.76 9.00 -9.74
CA ARG A 164 37.95 8.00 -8.68
C ARG A 164 37.36 6.63 -9.02
N ASP A 165 37.23 6.36 -10.31
CA ASP A 165 36.64 5.13 -10.82
C ASP A 165 37.51 3.91 -10.52
N VAL A 166 38.83 4.10 -10.33
CA VAL A 166 39.76 3.01 -9.99
C VAL A 166 39.36 2.28 -8.70
N ASP A 167 38.96 3.02 -7.66
CA ASP A 167 38.57 2.38 -6.39
C ASP A 167 37.28 1.57 -6.55
N ILE A 168 36.28 2.15 -7.23
CA ILE A 168 35.01 1.48 -7.51
C ILE A 168 35.27 0.19 -8.31
N ALA A 169 36.15 0.22 -9.31
CA ALA A 169 36.54 -0.96 -10.09
C ALA A 169 37.13 -2.05 -9.20
N MET A 170 38.10 -1.66 -8.37
CA MET A 170 38.86 -2.61 -7.56
C MET A 170 37.98 -3.22 -6.49
N TRP A 171 37.15 -2.43 -5.82
CA TRP A 171 36.14 -2.92 -4.88
C TRP A 171 35.12 -3.83 -5.55
N THR A 172 34.59 -3.44 -6.71
CA THR A 172 33.64 -4.27 -7.48
C THR A 172 34.23 -5.64 -7.81
N VAL A 173 35.50 -5.70 -8.23
CA VAL A 173 36.19 -6.96 -8.53
C VAL A 173 36.52 -7.74 -7.25
N ALA A 174 36.89 -7.05 -6.17
CA ALA A 174 37.21 -7.68 -4.89
C ALA A 174 35.98 -8.30 -4.23
N ILE A 175 34.85 -7.59 -4.19
CA ILE A 175 33.56 -8.08 -3.68
C ILE A 175 33.10 -9.32 -4.47
N TRP A 176 33.14 -9.26 -5.80
CA TRP A 176 32.83 -10.41 -6.63
C TRP A 176 33.70 -11.62 -6.30
N ARG A 177 35.02 -11.42 -6.18
CA ARG A 177 35.96 -12.51 -5.86
C ARG A 177 35.73 -13.07 -4.47
N ALA A 178 35.52 -12.21 -3.47
CA ALA A 178 35.21 -12.61 -2.11
C ALA A 178 33.94 -13.46 -2.11
N PHE A 179 32.85 -12.94 -2.68
CA PHE A 179 31.59 -13.68 -2.86
C PHE A 179 31.82 -15.05 -3.54
N THR A 180 32.56 -15.12 -4.65
CA THR A 180 32.79 -16.42 -5.31
C THR A 180 33.65 -17.40 -4.50
N VAL A 181 34.51 -16.93 -3.60
CA VAL A 181 35.39 -17.80 -2.80
C VAL A 181 34.74 -18.17 -1.47
N THR A 182 33.80 -17.36 -0.96
CA THR A 182 33.11 -17.61 0.31
C THR A 182 31.73 -18.23 0.09
N ALA A 183 30.88 -17.60 -0.71
CA ALA A 183 29.47 -17.96 -0.89
C ALA A 183 29.27 -19.21 -1.75
N LEU A 184 30.01 -19.32 -2.86
CA LEU A 184 29.83 -20.41 -3.82
C LEU A 184 30.24 -21.78 -3.23
N PRO A 185 31.42 -21.95 -2.60
CA PRO A 185 31.79 -23.23 -2.01
C PRO A 185 30.87 -23.63 -0.86
N LEU A 186 30.42 -22.65 -0.08
CA LEU A 186 29.48 -22.86 1.02
C LEU A 186 28.14 -23.40 0.51
N MET A 187 27.61 -22.84 -0.58
CA MET A 187 26.41 -23.37 -1.22
C MET A 187 26.64 -24.82 -1.66
N VAL A 188 27.70 -25.08 -2.44
CA VAL A 188 27.96 -26.42 -2.96
C VAL A 188 28.09 -27.43 -1.83
N ALA A 189 28.79 -27.07 -0.75
CA ALA A 189 28.92 -27.89 0.44
C ALA A 189 27.55 -28.17 1.08
N MET A 190 26.71 -27.15 1.25
CA MET A 190 25.38 -27.32 1.85
C MET A 190 24.44 -28.16 1.00
N THR A 191 24.33 -27.86 -0.30
CA THR A 191 23.51 -28.63 -1.23
C THR A 191 23.96 -30.10 -1.26
N THR A 192 25.27 -30.35 -1.28
CA THR A 192 25.81 -31.71 -1.27
C THR A 192 25.52 -32.41 0.06
N LEU A 193 25.71 -31.71 1.19
CA LEU A 193 25.45 -32.26 2.52
C LEU A 193 23.97 -32.62 2.71
N SER A 194 23.05 -31.74 2.30
CA SER A 194 21.61 -32.02 2.32
C SER A 194 21.26 -33.27 1.52
N ILE A 195 21.81 -33.42 0.31
CA ILE A 195 21.58 -34.61 -0.53
C ILE A 195 22.17 -35.89 0.09
N VAL A 196 23.35 -35.79 0.72
CA VAL A 196 24.07 -36.96 1.27
C VAL A 196 23.49 -37.42 2.61
N VAL A 197 23.08 -36.50 3.47
CA VAL A 197 22.54 -36.78 4.82
C VAL A 197 21.01 -36.93 4.82
N GLY A 198 20.36 -36.49 3.74
CA GLY A 198 18.92 -36.49 3.56
C GLY A 198 18.25 -37.84 3.80
N ARG A 199 17.11 -37.81 4.50
CA ARG A 199 16.38 -39.02 4.94
C ARG A 199 15.21 -39.37 4.03
N HIS A 200 14.84 -38.49 3.09
CA HIS A 200 13.63 -38.62 2.28
C HIS A 200 13.87 -39.23 0.88
N GLY A 201 15.07 -39.75 0.63
CA GLY A 201 15.47 -40.33 -0.65
C GLY A 201 15.89 -39.29 -1.70
N LEU A 202 16.77 -39.67 -2.63
CA LEU A 202 17.44 -38.75 -3.57
C LEU A 202 16.46 -37.86 -4.37
N ALA A 203 15.31 -38.39 -4.79
CA ALA A 203 14.34 -37.63 -5.57
C ALA A 203 13.69 -36.48 -4.77
N ALA A 204 13.37 -36.70 -3.50
CA ALA A 204 12.82 -35.66 -2.62
C ALA A 204 13.87 -34.60 -2.29
N GLU A 205 15.09 -35.03 -1.95
CA GLU A 205 16.20 -34.11 -1.65
C GLU A 205 16.57 -33.24 -2.87
N LEU A 206 16.57 -33.82 -4.08
CA LEU A 206 16.77 -33.06 -5.31
C LEU A 206 15.61 -32.08 -5.59
N ALA A 207 14.37 -32.47 -5.31
CA ALA A 207 13.21 -31.59 -5.48
C ALA A 207 13.29 -30.35 -4.58
N GLU A 208 13.87 -30.46 -3.38
CA GLU A 208 14.10 -29.32 -2.47
C GLU A 208 15.38 -28.53 -2.81
N ALA A 209 16.43 -29.22 -3.25
CA ALA A 209 17.72 -28.59 -3.58
C ALA A 209 17.69 -27.78 -4.88
N VAL A 210 16.92 -28.20 -5.89
CA VAL A 210 16.89 -27.56 -7.22
C VAL A 210 16.42 -26.10 -7.15
N PRO A 211 15.28 -25.75 -6.52
CA PRO A 211 14.84 -24.36 -6.37
C PRO A 211 15.90 -23.45 -5.77
N ASN A 212 16.52 -23.88 -4.67
CA ASN A 212 17.56 -23.12 -3.96
C ASN A 212 18.81 -22.93 -4.83
N THR A 213 19.21 -23.98 -5.56
CA THR A 213 20.35 -23.93 -6.49
C THR A 213 20.09 -22.98 -7.64
N VAL A 214 18.89 -23.02 -8.25
CA VAL A 214 18.50 -22.10 -9.33
C VAL A 214 18.49 -20.66 -8.84
N SER A 215 17.88 -20.39 -7.69
CA SER A 215 17.91 -19.07 -7.04
C SER A 215 19.35 -18.55 -6.89
N PHE A 216 20.24 -19.38 -6.35
CA PHE A 216 21.62 -18.97 -6.15
C PHE A 216 22.38 -18.72 -7.46
N VAL A 217 22.15 -19.54 -8.48
CA VAL A 217 22.74 -19.35 -9.82
C VAL A 217 22.27 -18.02 -10.41
N VAL A 218 20.97 -17.70 -10.31
CA VAL A 218 20.40 -16.43 -10.79
C VAL A 218 21.01 -15.24 -10.03
N LEU A 219 21.13 -15.33 -8.70
CA LEU A 219 21.75 -14.28 -7.88
C LEU A 219 23.23 -14.09 -8.21
N THR A 220 23.98 -15.18 -8.36
CA THR A 220 25.38 -15.15 -8.77
C THR A 220 25.53 -14.51 -10.15
N LEU A 221 24.65 -14.85 -11.08
CA LEU A 221 24.60 -14.25 -12.41
C LEU A 221 24.28 -12.75 -12.32
N LEU A 222 23.34 -12.34 -11.46
CA LEU A 222 23.01 -10.93 -11.23
C LEU A 222 24.22 -10.14 -10.72
N VAL A 223 24.93 -10.65 -9.72
CA VAL A 223 26.15 -10.03 -9.18
C VAL A 223 27.22 -9.94 -10.28
N PHE A 224 27.41 -11.00 -11.06
CA PHE A 224 28.36 -11.03 -12.18
C PHE A 224 28.02 -10.03 -13.29
N LEU A 225 26.75 -9.96 -13.71
CA LEU A 225 26.27 -9.04 -14.73
C LEU A 225 26.35 -7.60 -14.26
N THR A 226 26.02 -7.34 -12.99
CA THR A 226 26.13 -6.01 -12.36
C THR A 226 27.58 -5.55 -12.33
N ARG A 227 28.50 -6.43 -11.91
CA ARG A 227 29.94 -6.18 -11.99
C ARG A 227 30.37 -5.79 -13.41
N ASN A 228 29.99 -6.57 -14.42
CA ASN A 228 30.36 -6.26 -15.80
C ASN A 228 29.72 -4.96 -16.29
N ALA A 229 28.49 -4.64 -15.86
CA ALA A 229 27.82 -3.39 -16.17
C ALA A 229 28.53 -2.17 -15.57
N ILE A 230 29.00 -2.26 -14.31
CA ILE A 230 29.82 -1.22 -13.65
C ILE A 230 31.10 -0.99 -14.44
N LEU A 231 31.81 -2.07 -14.81
CA LEU A 231 33.05 -1.97 -15.58
C LEU A 231 32.82 -1.28 -16.93
N ARG A 232 31.78 -1.66 -17.68
CA ARG A 232 31.46 -1.06 -18.99
C ARG A 232 31.01 0.41 -18.90
N LEU A 233 30.22 0.76 -17.89
CA LEU A 233 29.72 2.14 -17.74
C LEU A 233 30.85 3.13 -17.45
N ARG A 234 31.86 2.70 -16.68
CA ARG A 234 33.04 3.51 -16.36
C ARG A 234 33.89 3.82 -17.60
N GLU A 235 34.03 2.88 -18.53
CA GLU A 235 34.73 3.13 -19.80
C GLU A 235 34.07 4.25 -20.61
N HIS A 236 32.74 4.25 -20.69
CA HIS A 236 32.01 5.31 -21.41
C HIS A 236 32.21 6.70 -20.80
N HIS A 237 32.31 6.80 -19.47
CA HIS A 237 32.58 8.07 -18.79
C HIS A 237 34.02 8.53 -19.01
N ALA A 238 34.98 7.61 -19.04
CA ALA A 238 36.36 7.92 -19.36
C ALA A 238 36.51 8.37 -20.82
N ASP A 239 35.85 7.69 -21.77
CA ASP A 239 35.84 8.03 -23.21
C ASP A 239 35.37 9.47 -23.46
N ILE A 240 34.26 9.88 -22.83
CA ILE A 240 33.71 11.23 -22.99
C ILE A 240 34.68 12.27 -22.41
N LEU A 241 35.21 12.03 -21.21
CA LEU A 241 36.06 13.01 -20.55
C LEU A 241 37.42 13.16 -21.25
N SER A 242 38.01 12.06 -21.73
CA SER A 242 39.25 12.11 -22.50
C SER A 242 39.06 12.89 -23.80
N ALA A 243 37.96 12.66 -24.52
CA ALA A 243 37.64 13.42 -25.73
C ALA A 243 37.39 14.91 -25.45
N GLU A 244 36.76 15.25 -24.32
CA GLU A 244 36.63 16.64 -23.88
C GLU A 244 37.99 17.29 -23.61
N TRP A 245 38.91 16.59 -22.92
CA TRP A 245 40.25 17.12 -22.64
C TRP A 245 41.09 17.31 -23.89
N GLU A 246 41.04 16.37 -24.83
CA GLU A 246 41.69 16.52 -26.14
C GLU A 246 41.17 17.77 -26.88
N SER A 247 39.87 18.01 -26.85
CA SER A 247 39.27 19.19 -27.50
C SER A 247 39.73 20.54 -26.90
N ARG A 248 39.99 20.60 -25.58
CA ARG A 248 40.38 21.84 -24.88
C ARG A 248 41.83 22.25 -25.13
N GLN A 249 42.69 21.33 -25.54
CA GLN A 249 44.09 21.63 -25.85
C GLN A 249 44.32 22.30 -27.23
N GLY A 250 43.26 22.74 -27.92
CA GLY A 250 43.38 23.63 -29.07
C GLY A 250 43.39 22.95 -30.45
N THR A 251 43.23 21.63 -30.52
CA THR A 251 42.95 20.95 -31.80
C THR A 251 41.46 21.03 -32.13
N LEU A 252 41.00 22.20 -32.59
CA LEU A 252 39.76 22.33 -33.37
C LEU A 252 40.02 21.85 -34.80
N ASP A 253 40.45 20.60 -34.93
CA ASP A 253 40.18 19.84 -36.14
C ASP A 253 39.06 18.86 -35.76
N PRO A 254 37.93 18.78 -36.48
CA PRO A 254 36.99 17.66 -36.38
C PRO A 254 37.69 16.28 -36.41
N ALA A 255 38.93 16.22 -36.91
CA ALA A 255 39.83 15.08 -36.83
C ALA A 255 40.45 14.79 -35.43
N ALA A 256 40.40 15.64 -34.40
CA ALA A 256 40.92 15.26 -33.07
C ALA A 256 40.06 14.20 -32.35
N ARG A 257 38.77 14.12 -32.71
CA ARG A 257 37.92 12.94 -32.43
C ARG A 257 38.47 11.65 -33.05
N SER A 258 39.42 11.72 -33.99
CA SER A 258 39.91 10.56 -34.74
C SER A 258 40.75 9.60 -33.93
N ALA A 259 41.57 9.99 -32.94
CA ALA A 259 42.52 9.03 -32.36
C ALA A 259 41.79 7.89 -31.60
N LEU A 260 40.87 8.23 -30.67
CA LEU A 260 40.03 7.22 -30.01
C LEU A 260 39.06 6.55 -30.99
N HIS A 261 38.47 7.31 -31.91
CA HIS A 261 37.52 6.79 -32.88
C HIS A 261 38.18 5.78 -33.85
N GLU A 262 39.37 6.07 -34.34
CA GLU A 262 40.20 5.23 -35.21
C GLU A 262 40.71 4.01 -34.44
N LEU A 263 41.17 4.17 -33.20
CA LEU A 263 41.52 3.04 -32.33
C LEU A 263 40.33 2.08 -32.17
N PHE A 264 39.13 2.62 -31.96
CA PHE A 264 37.91 1.80 -31.83
C PHE A 264 37.44 1.23 -33.16
N ASP A 265 37.58 1.94 -34.27
CA ASP A 265 37.24 1.45 -35.60
C ASP A 265 38.17 0.29 -36.00
N GLN A 266 39.48 0.44 -35.81
CA GLN A 266 40.47 -0.63 -36.00
C GLN A 266 40.20 -1.84 -35.08
N ALA A 267 39.79 -1.61 -33.84
CA ALA A 267 39.38 -2.67 -32.93
C ALA A 267 38.08 -3.35 -33.38
N GLY A 268 37.13 -2.59 -33.94
CA GLY A 268 35.86 -3.08 -34.47
C GLY A 268 36.04 -3.94 -35.73
N LYS A 269 36.98 -3.58 -36.61
CA LYS A 269 37.36 -4.38 -37.79
C LYS A 269 37.93 -5.75 -37.43
N ARG A 270 38.50 -5.89 -36.21
CA ARG A 270 39.01 -7.16 -35.67
C ARG A 270 37.97 -7.96 -34.88
N ASP A 271 36.78 -7.40 -34.63
CA ASP A 271 35.72 -8.06 -33.87
C ASP A 271 34.97 -9.06 -34.75
N ARG A 272 35.19 -10.36 -34.53
CA ARG A 272 34.63 -11.46 -35.35
C ARG A 272 33.16 -11.77 -35.06
N GLY A 273 32.39 -10.83 -34.52
CA GLY A 273 30.94 -10.97 -34.34
C GLY A 273 30.54 -12.18 -33.49
N ARG A 274 30.66 -12.06 -32.17
CA ARG A 274 30.15 -13.08 -31.24
C ARG A 274 28.66 -12.91 -30.98
N LEU A 275 28.01 -14.00 -30.58
CA LEU A 275 26.62 -13.98 -30.13
C LEU A 275 26.45 -12.98 -28.98
N ALA A 276 25.38 -12.18 -29.00
CA ALA A 276 25.17 -11.09 -28.04
C ALA A 276 25.19 -11.55 -26.57
N VAL A 277 24.67 -12.75 -26.29
CA VAL A 277 24.67 -13.36 -24.95
C VAL A 277 26.09 -13.69 -24.48
N VAL A 278 26.93 -14.24 -25.36
CA VAL A 278 28.32 -14.58 -25.04
C VAL A 278 29.13 -13.31 -24.77
N ASP A 279 28.90 -12.24 -25.53
CA ASP A 279 29.56 -10.95 -25.29
C ASP A 279 29.13 -10.30 -23.98
N LEU A 280 27.84 -10.39 -23.63
CA LEU A 280 27.32 -9.89 -22.37
C LEU A 280 28.02 -10.54 -21.17
N LEU A 281 28.26 -11.86 -21.26
CA LEU A 281 28.88 -12.67 -20.22
C LEU A 281 30.40 -12.54 -20.19
N THR A 282 31.07 -12.44 -21.34
CA THR A 282 32.54 -12.54 -21.41
C THR A 282 33.25 -11.19 -21.51
N SER A 283 32.61 -10.16 -22.09
CA SER A 283 33.27 -8.89 -22.34
C SER A 283 33.20 -7.94 -21.14
N LYS A 284 34.39 -7.57 -20.63
CA LYS A 284 34.58 -6.54 -19.58
C LYS A 284 34.53 -5.12 -20.12
N HIS A 285 34.71 -4.95 -21.43
CA HIS A 285 34.72 -3.65 -22.10
C HIS A 285 33.51 -3.54 -23.05
N PRO A 286 33.00 -2.32 -23.28
CA PRO A 286 31.98 -2.10 -24.29
C PRO A 286 32.49 -2.46 -25.70
N LYS A 287 31.59 -2.83 -26.60
CA LYS A 287 31.93 -3.05 -28.02
C LYS A 287 32.50 -1.75 -28.62
N PRO A 288 33.48 -1.81 -29.54
CA PRO A 288 34.06 -0.61 -30.12
C PRO A 288 33.02 0.30 -30.81
N LYS A 289 32.05 -0.27 -31.54
CA LYS A 289 30.91 0.47 -32.12
C LYS A 289 30.09 1.25 -31.07
N ALA A 290 29.91 0.68 -29.89
CA ALA A 290 29.17 1.33 -28.81
C ALA A 290 29.98 2.46 -28.14
N ARG A 291 31.32 2.40 -28.17
CA ARG A 291 32.18 3.49 -27.71
C ARG A 291 32.17 4.65 -28.71
N ILE A 292 32.25 4.34 -30.00
CA ILE A 292 32.09 5.33 -31.09
C ILE A 292 30.74 6.06 -30.96
N ALA A 293 29.63 5.33 -30.86
CA ALA A 293 28.31 5.93 -30.73
C ALA A 293 28.16 6.86 -29.51
N VAL A 294 28.89 6.58 -28.43
CA VAL A 294 28.94 7.43 -27.23
C VAL A 294 29.80 8.67 -27.42
N LEU A 295 30.91 8.57 -28.16
CA LEU A 295 31.72 9.72 -28.55
C LEU A 295 30.95 10.66 -29.49
N ASP A 296 30.10 10.11 -30.36
CA ASP A 296 29.25 10.86 -31.27
C ASP A 296 28.09 11.55 -30.55
N ASP A 297 27.39 10.82 -29.67
CA ASP A 297 26.30 11.35 -28.84
C ASP A 297 26.53 11.01 -27.36
N PRO A 298 27.24 11.88 -26.61
CA PRO A 298 27.50 11.71 -25.18
C PRO A 298 26.23 11.59 -24.32
N ALA A 299 25.09 12.10 -24.83
CA ALA A 299 23.81 12.00 -24.12
C ALA A 299 23.34 10.55 -23.97
N GLN A 300 23.82 9.62 -24.79
CA GLN A 300 23.46 8.20 -24.71
C GLN A 300 23.88 7.53 -23.39
N VAL A 301 24.99 7.96 -22.79
CA VAL A 301 25.45 7.44 -21.48
C VAL A 301 24.51 7.86 -20.35
N SER A 302 23.91 9.04 -20.50
CA SER A 302 22.95 9.58 -19.54
C SER A 302 21.54 9.02 -19.70
N ARG A 303 21.26 8.27 -20.79
CA ARG A 303 19.94 7.66 -21.01
C ARG A 303 19.72 6.47 -20.07
N PRO A 304 18.54 6.35 -19.44
CA PRO A 304 18.21 5.20 -18.62
C PRO A 304 18.15 3.93 -19.48
N ARG A 305 18.91 2.89 -19.11
CA ARG A 305 18.89 1.61 -19.84
C ARG A 305 17.84 0.69 -19.22
N LEU A 306 16.93 0.15 -20.05
CA LEU A 306 15.86 -0.75 -19.59
C LEU A 306 16.41 -1.98 -18.85
N GLY A 307 17.47 -2.61 -19.37
CA GLY A 307 18.10 -3.76 -18.71
C GLY A 307 18.69 -3.44 -17.32
N GLN A 308 19.11 -2.19 -17.07
CA GLN A 308 19.55 -1.78 -15.73
C GLN A 308 18.35 -1.66 -14.78
N LEU A 309 17.23 -1.09 -15.23
CA LEU A 309 15.99 -1.03 -14.45
C LEU A 309 15.47 -2.43 -14.12
N PHE A 310 15.52 -3.36 -15.09
CA PHE A 310 15.17 -4.76 -14.85
C PHE A 310 16.04 -5.39 -13.74
N GLY A 311 17.37 -5.24 -13.83
CA GLY A 311 18.29 -5.76 -12.81
C GLY A 311 18.13 -5.10 -11.44
N VAL A 312 17.83 -3.80 -11.40
CA VAL A 312 17.46 -3.08 -10.16
C VAL A 312 16.20 -3.69 -9.54
N GLY A 313 15.19 -4.01 -10.37
CA GLY A 313 13.97 -4.68 -9.93
C GLY A 313 14.28 -6.03 -9.27
N ILE A 314 15.06 -6.88 -9.94
CA ILE A 314 15.45 -8.21 -9.41
C ILE A 314 16.09 -8.05 -8.04
N ALA A 315 17.10 -7.19 -7.93
CA ALA A 315 17.79 -7.02 -6.66
C ALA A 315 16.90 -6.39 -5.58
N ALA A 316 16.02 -5.45 -5.94
CA ALA A 316 15.10 -4.83 -4.99
C ALA A 316 14.21 -5.88 -4.33
N ALA A 317 13.66 -6.82 -5.10
CA ALA A 317 12.85 -7.91 -4.57
C ALA A 317 13.67 -8.90 -3.73
N VAL A 318 14.86 -9.29 -4.20
CA VAL A 318 15.78 -10.14 -3.42
C VAL A 318 16.15 -9.47 -2.09
N CYS A 319 16.39 -8.16 -2.09
CA CYS A 319 16.69 -7.42 -0.87
C CYS A 319 15.47 -7.38 0.03
N LEU A 320 14.27 -7.15 -0.50
CA LEU A 320 13.04 -7.14 0.30
C LEU A 320 12.86 -8.47 1.03
N GLN A 321 13.11 -9.59 0.35
CA GLN A 321 12.96 -10.91 0.94
C GLN A 321 14.08 -11.24 1.92
N ASN A 322 15.32 -11.12 1.47
CA ASN A 322 16.46 -11.60 2.24
C ASN A 322 16.82 -10.65 3.41
N ASN A 323 16.63 -9.33 3.25
CA ASN A 323 16.91 -8.37 4.32
C ASN A 323 15.83 -8.40 5.40
N SER A 324 14.61 -8.88 5.11
CA SER A 324 13.57 -9.01 6.14
C SER A 324 14.10 -9.79 7.33
N ILE A 325 14.75 -10.94 7.07
CA ILE A 325 15.37 -11.79 8.07
C ILE A 325 16.47 -11.03 8.84
N PHE A 326 17.33 -10.29 8.15
CA PHE A 326 18.36 -9.48 8.79
C PHE A 326 17.77 -8.44 9.75
N PHE A 327 16.77 -7.67 9.32
CA PHE A 327 16.15 -6.65 10.17
C PHE A 327 15.39 -7.26 11.34
N PHE A 328 14.69 -8.38 11.14
CA PHE A 328 14.03 -9.11 12.22
C PHE A 328 15.01 -9.59 13.29
N ILE A 329 16.16 -10.10 12.85
CA ILE A 329 17.23 -10.57 13.75
C ILE A 329 17.92 -9.39 14.46
N ALA A 330 18.16 -8.29 13.76
CA ALA A 330 18.85 -7.11 14.29
C ALA A 330 17.99 -6.31 15.28
N MET A 331 16.66 -6.40 15.18
CA MET A 331 15.71 -5.67 16.02
C MET A 331 14.75 -6.64 16.74
N PRO A 332 15.27 -7.53 17.61
CA PRO A 332 14.43 -8.51 18.31
C PRO A 332 13.42 -7.79 19.20
N GLY A 333 12.14 -8.16 19.10
CA GLY A 333 11.03 -7.51 19.82
C GLY A 333 10.46 -6.24 19.15
N ALA A 334 11.08 -5.74 18.07
CA ALA A 334 10.60 -4.61 17.29
C ALA A 334 10.33 -5.02 15.82
N THR A 335 9.64 -6.14 15.63
CA THR A 335 9.34 -6.77 14.33
C THR A 335 8.71 -5.80 13.34
N HIS A 336 7.79 -4.95 13.79
CA HIS A 336 7.16 -3.94 12.93
C HIS A 336 8.12 -2.84 12.46
N LEU A 337 9.08 -2.43 13.30
CA LEU A 337 10.11 -1.46 12.91
C LEU A 337 11.09 -2.07 11.91
N ALA A 338 11.42 -3.35 12.10
CA ALA A 338 12.23 -4.12 11.15
C ALA A 338 11.58 -4.17 9.76
N ASP A 339 10.30 -4.54 9.68
CA ASP A 339 9.53 -4.58 8.44
C ASP A 339 9.46 -3.21 7.75
N LEU A 340 9.11 -2.16 8.50
CA LEU A 340 9.05 -0.81 7.99
C LEU A 340 10.41 -0.36 7.43
N THR A 341 11.50 -0.62 8.16
CA THR A 341 12.86 -0.26 7.74
C THR A 341 13.24 -0.97 6.45
N ASN A 342 12.90 -2.26 6.34
CA ASN A 342 13.15 -3.06 5.15
C ASN A 342 12.39 -2.53 3.93
N VAL A 343 11.08 -2.32 4.07
CA VAL A 343 10.25 -1.82 2.97
C VAL A 343 10.66 -0.40 2.56
N LEU A 344 10.96 0.47 3.51
CA LEU A 344 11.45 1.83 3.23
C LEU A 344 12.78 1.82 2.46
N PHE A 345 13.69 0.94 2.85
CA PHE A 345 14.97 0.76 2.17
C PHE A 345 14.76 0.33 0.71
N VAL A 346 13.90 -0.65 0.46
CA VAL A 346 13.62 -1.17 -0.89
C VAL A 346 12.83 -0.16 -1.73
N ALA A 347 11.80 0.47 -1.16
CA ALA A 347 11.06 1.54 -1.80
C ALA A 347 11.98 2.71 -2.18
N GLY A 348 12.90 3.09 -1.29
CA GLY A 348 13.94 4.09 -1.56
C GLY A 348 14.82 3.73 -2.74
N PHE A 349 15.26 2.48 -2.81
CA PHE A 349 16.10 1.99 -3.90
C PHE A 349 15.36 2.01 -5.26
N MET A 350 14.12 1.52 -5.29
CA MET A 350 13.26 1.53 -6.49
C MET A 350 12.92 2.95 -6.94
N CYS A 351 12.50 3.81 -6.01
CA CYS A 351 12.17 5.20 -6.30
C CYS A 351 13.39 5.99 -6.76
N LEU A 352 14.58 5.72 -6.22
CA LEU A 352 15.82 6.32 -6.71
C LEU A 352 16.04 6.00 -8.18
N ALA A 353 15.95 4.73 -8.57
CA ALA A 353 16.13 4.33 -9.97
C ALA A 353 15.06 4.91 -10.90
N LEU A 354 13.80 4.89 -10.46
CA LEU A 354 12.66 5.35 -11.25
C LEU A 354 12.64 6.87 -11.41
N VAL A 355 12.79 7.62 -10.32
CA VAL A 355 12.88 9.09 -10.34
C VAL A 355 14.09 9.53 -11.16
N TYR A 356 15.24 8.86 -10.99
CA TYR A 356 16.43 9.07 -11.82
C TYR A 356 16.12 8.90 -13.31
N ALA A 357 15.50 7.78 -13.69
CA ALA A 357 15.17 7.49 -15.07
C ALA A 357 14.22 8.53 -15.68
N VAL A 358 13.14 8.87 -14.96
CA VAL A 358 12.12 9.82 -15.42
C VAL A 358 12.70 11.21 -15.60
N PHE A 359 13.44 11.71 -14.62
CA PHE A 359 14.00 13.07 -14.67
C PHE A 359 15.10 13.17 -15.73
N ARG A 360 15.93 12.14 -15.91
CA ARG A 360 16.93 12.10 -17.00
C ARG A 360 16.25 12.10 -18.37
N ALA A 361 15.17 11.34 -18.54
CA ALA A 361 14.39 11.37 -19.77
C ALA A 361 13.84 12.79 -20.05
N GLN A 362 13.31 13.48 -19.02
CA GLN A 362 12.84 14.87 -19.16
C GLN A 362 13.96 15.85 -19.50
N LEU A 363 15.14 15.74 -18.86
CA LEU A 363 16.31 16.59 -19.15
C LEU A 363 16.80 16.42 -20.59
N LEU A 364 16.75 15.20 -21.11
CA LEU A 364 17.12 14.86 -22.49
C LEU A 364 16.02 15.20 -23.51
N GLY A 365 14.94 15.88 -23.09
CA GLY A 365 13.86 16.32 -23.97
C GLY A 365 12.82 15.25 -24.31
N ASP A 366 12.91 14.05 -23.73
CA ASP A 366 11.92 13.01 -23.95
C ASP A 366 10.65 13.26 -23.13
N ARG A 367 9.61 13.69 -23.84
CA ARG A 367 8.29 13.99 -23.27
C ARG A 367 7.25 12.91 -23.59
N SER A 368 7.64 11.79 -24.20
CA SER A 368 6.71 10.70 -24.51
C SER A 368 6.18 10.03 -23.23
N PRO A 369 4.86 10.07 -22.94
CA PRO A 369 4.31 9.39 -21.76
C PRO A 369 4.41 7.87 -21.90
N LEU A 370 4.19 7.33 -23.10
CA LEU A 370 4.29 5.89 -23.39
C LEU A 370 5.70 5.37 -23.16
N ARG A 371 6.72 6.09 -23.63
CA ARG A 371 8.12 5.70 -23.42
C ARG A 371 8.50 5.78 -21.94
N THR A 372 8.03 6.79 -21.23
CA THR A 372 8.29 6.91 -19.77
C THR A 372 7.60 5.79 -18.99
N ALA A 373 6.44 5.30 -19.44
CA ALA A 373 5.72 4.20 -18.81
C ALA A 373 6.45 2.84 -18.95
N THR A 374 7.38 2.70 -19.89
CA THR A 374 8.20 1.48 -20.00
C THR A 374 9.15 1.31 -18.80
N TYR A 375 9.59 2.40 -18.16
CA TYR A 375 10.50 2.35 -17.02
C TYR A 375 9.93 1.60 -15.81
N PRO A 376 8.76 1.95 -15.27
CA PRO A 376 8.16 1.20 -14.16
C PRO A 376 7.78 -0.22 -14.58
N LEU A 377 7.32 -0.46 -15.81
CA LEU A 377 6.97 -1.81 -16.27
C LEU A 377 8.18 -2.76 -16.26
N VAL A 378 9.32 -2.31 -16.79
CA VAL A 378 10.54 -3.12 -16.81
C VAL A 378 11.12 -3.30 -15.41
N LEU A 379 11.05 -2.26 -14.56
CA LEU A 379 11.44 -2.35 -13.15
C LEU A 379 10.57 -3.37 -12.39
N MET A 380 9.24 -3.34 -12.57
CA MET A 380 8.32 -4.26 -11.90
C MET A 380 8.44 -5.69 -12.44
N ALA A 381 8.66 -5.86 -13.75
CA ALA A 381 8.94 -7.17 -14.32
C ALA A 381 10.20 -7.79 -13.69
N GLY A 382 11.26 -6.99 -13.54
CA GLY A 382 12.46 -7.41 -12.80
C GLY A 382 12.15 -7.75 -11.35
N PHE A 383 11.32 -6.94 -10.69
CA PHE A 383 10.92 -7.16 -9.31
C PHE A 383 10.18 -8.50 -9.13
N LEU A 384 9.19 -8.80 -9.97
CA LEU A 384 8.45 -10.07 -9.91
C LEU A 384 9.37 -11.29 -10.17
N VAL A 385 10.31 -11.17 -11.11
CA VAL A 385 11.32 -12.22 -11.33
C VAL A 385 12.23 -12.36 -10.10
N GLY A 386 12.68 -11.25 -9.52
CA GLY A 386 13.50 -11.22 -8.30
C GLY A 386 12.80 -11.85 -7.10
N ASP A 387 11.50 -11.60 -6.98
CA ASP A 387 10.66 -12.16 -5.93
C ASP A 387 10.54 -13.67 -6.07
N ALA A 388 10.33 -14.15 -7.30
CA ALA A 388 10.23 -15.58 -7.59
C ALA A 388 11.55 -16.34 -7.32
N VAL A 389 12.70 -15.70 -7.57
CA VAL A 389 14.04 -16.31 -7.39
C VAL A 389 14.65 -16.05 -6.00
N ALA A 390 14.00 -15.29 -5.12
CA ALA A 390 14.53 -15.00 -3.80
C ALA A 390 14.66 -16.28 -2.96
N LEU A 391 15.82 -16.46 -2.31
CA LEU A 391 16.19 -17.72 -1.65
C LEU A 391 15.24 -18.06 -0.48
N VAL A 392 14.69 -17.05 0.21
CA VAL A 392 13.68 -17.25 1.27
C VAL A 392 12.44 -17.95 0.72
N ASN A 393 11.93 -17.46 -0.42
CA ASN A 393 10.70 -17.99 -1.02
C ASN A 393 10.90 -19.40 -1.57
N THR A 394 12.09 -19.72 -2.08
CA THR A 394 12.38 -21.05 -2.61
C THR A 394 12.60 -22.11 -1.53
N SER A 395 13.03 -21.69 -0.32
CA SER A 395 13.25 -22.59 0.82
C SER A 395 11.99 -22.98 1.61
N GLY A 396 10.92 -22.17 1.57
CA GLY A 396 9.68 -22.40 2.34
C GLY A 396 8.54 -22.98 1.49
N ASP A 397 7.87 -22.12 0.72
CA ASP A 397 6.61 -22.44 0.02
C ASP A 397 6.80 -22.74 -1.48
N GLY A 398 8.05 -22.83 -1.95
CA GLY A 398 8.36 -22.95 -3.38
C GLY A 398 8.08 -21.65 -4.14
N TRP A 399 8.26 -21.69 -5.46
CA TRP A 399 8.11 -20.50 -6.31
C TRP A 399 6.64 -20.09 -6.39
N VAL A 400 6.18 -19.17 -5.54
CA VAL A 400 4.80 -18.64 -5.52
C VAL A 400 4.31 -18.22 -6.91
N LEU A 401 5.22 -17.67 -7.73
CA LEU A 401 4.92 -17.16 -9.07
C LEU A 401 4.97 -18.22 -10.18
N LEU A 402 5.63 -19.37 -9.95
CA LEU A 402 5.81 -20.45 -10.95
C LEU A 402 5.17 -21.78 -10.54
N GLY A 403 4.52 -21.87 -9.38
CA GLY A 403 3.62 -22.97 -9.05
C GLY A 403 4.27 -24.31 -8.74
N PHE A 404 5.51 -24.32 -8.28
CA PHE A 404 6.24 -25.57 -8.07
C PHE A 404 5.87 -26.34 -6.79
N ARG A 405 5.07 -25.81 -5.85
CA ARG A 405 4.79 -26.48 -4.57
C ARG A 405 3.39 -26.29 -3.94
N GLN A 406 2.54 -25.40 -4.44
CA GLN A 406 1.13 -25.30 -4.02
C GLN A 406 0.20 -25.71 -5.17
N ASP A 407 -0.96 -26.27 -4.84
CA ASP A 407 -2.06 -26.61 -5.75
C ASP A 407 -2.30 -25.45 -6.74
N SER A 408 -1.71 -25.57 -7.93
CA SER A 408 -1.73 -24.64 -9.07
C SER A 408 -1.99 -23.15 -8.75
N PRO A 409 -0.97 -22.26 -8.74
CA PRO A 409 -1.25 -20.83 -8.73
C PRO A 409 -2.09 -20.50 -9.95
N SER A 410 -3.25 -19.91 -9.70
CA SER A 410 -4.13 -19.50 -10.77
C SER A 410 -3.47 -18.33 -11.51
N VAL A 411 -3.74 -18.20 -12.82
CA VAL A 411 -3.40 -16.97 -13.55
C VAL A 411 -3.97 -15.73 -12.82
N ALA A 412 -5.06 -15.91 -12.08
CA ALA A 412 -5.65 -14.89 -11.24
C ALA A 412 -4.70 -14.43 -10.12
N ASP A 413 -3.93 -15.30 -9.46
CA ASP A 413 -2.98 -14.91 -8.40
C ASP A 413 -1.83 -14.04 -8.94
N LEU A 414 -1.31 -14.39 -10.12
CA LEU A 414 -0.29 -13.59 -10.81
C LEU A 414 -0.85 -12.21 -11.19
N VAL A 415 -2.07 -12.18 -11.73
CA VAL A 415 -2.75 -10.94 -12.15
C VAL A 415 -3.04 -10.05 -10.94
N VAL A 416 -3.59 -10.63 -9.87
CA VAL A 416 -3.93 -9.96 -8.60
C VAL A 416 -2.68 -9.43 -7.91
N THR A 417 -1.53 -10.09 -8.04
CA THR A 417 -0.26 -9.65 -7.46
C THR A 417 0.47 -8.62 -8.34
N ALA A 418 0.49 -8.81 -9.66
CA ALA A 418 1.25 -7.95 -10.57
C ALA A 418 0.57 -6.60 -10.82
N ILE A 419 -0.77 -6.56 -10.93
CA ILE A 419 -1.50 -5.33 -11.28
C ILE A 419 -1.31 -4.23 -10.22
N PRO A 420 -1.54 -4.45 -8.91
CA PRO A 420 -1.35 -3.41 -7.90
C PRO A 420 0.08 -2.89 -7.84
N LEU A 421 1.05 -3.78 -8.07
CA LEU A 421 2.46 -3.41 -8.13
C LEU A 421 2.74 -2.50 -9.34
N ILE A 422 2.24 -2.87 -10.53
CA ILE A 422 2.41 -2.05 -11.73
C ILE A 422 1.70 -0.69 -11.60
N ILE A 423 0.49 -0.66 -11.04
CA ILE A 423 -0.27 0.57 -10.82
C ILE A 423 0.50 1.53 -9.92
N GLY A 424 1.00 1.08 -8.76
CA GLY A 424 1.74 1.97 -7.85
C GLY A 424 3.02 2.52 -8.49
N ALA A 425 3.77 1.69 -9.23
CA ALA A 425 4.95 2.16 -9.95
C ALA A 425 4.62 3.18 -11.06
N LEU A 426 3.50 3.01 -11.76
CA LEU A 426 2.99 3.98 -12.74
C LEU A 426 2.57 5.30 -12.07
N LEU A 427 1.94 5.25 -10.90
CA LEU A 427 1.56 6.44 -10.13
C LEU A 427 2.81 7.23 -9.67
N VAL A 428 3.83 6.54 -9.14
CA VAL A 428 5.11 7.16 -8.77
C VAL A 428 5.77 7.80 -9.99
N THR A 429 5.74 7.12 -11.14
CA THR A 429 6.27 7.65 -12.41
C THR A 429 5.52 8.90 -12.87
N ALA A 430 4.19 8.89 -12.80
CA ALA A 430 3.35 10.02 -13.16
C ALA A 430 3.59 11.23 -12.24
N TRP A 431 3.72 10.99 -10.93
CA TRP A 431 4.07 12.00 -9.94
C TRP A 431 5.48 12.58 -10.20
N ALA A 432 6.49 11.73 -10.37
CA ALA A 432 7.87 12.14 -10.62
C ALA A 432 7.97 12.98 -11.90
N ARG A 433 7.31 12.54 -12.98
CA ARG A 433 7.24 13.30 -14.23
C ARG A 433 6.60 14.67 -14.01
N SER A 434 5.55 14.74 -13.18
CA SER A 434 4.91 16.01 -12.86
C SER A 434 5.84 16.93 -12.08
N ALA A 435 6.49 16.43 -11.03
CA ALA A 435 7.46 17.18 -10.23
C ALA A 435 8.61 17.73 -11.09
N ALA A 436 9.14 16.93 -12.02
CA ALA A 436 10.22 17.33 -12.93
C ALA A 436 9.90 18.57 -13.80
N THR A 437 8.61 18.89 -14.00
CA THR A 437 8.21 20.06 -14.82
C THR A 437 8.32 21.41 -14.10
N GLY A 438 8.41 21.43 -12.77
CA GLY A 438 8.43 22.68 -11.99
C GLY A 438 9.58 22.79 -10.99
N VAL A 439 10.27 21.69 -10.72
CA VAL A 439 11.40 21.63 -9.80
C VAL A 439 12.72 21.84 -10.56
N PRO A 440 13.65 22.69 -10.08
CA PRO A 440 14.92 22.94 -10.76
C PRO A 440 15.82 21.69 -10.73
N LEU A 441 15.91 21.01 -11.87
CA LEU A 441 16.60 19.73 -12.04
C LEU A 441 18.14 19.80 -11.98
N HIS A 442 18.72 20.98 -11.80
CA HIS A 442 20.17 21.22 -11.86
C HIS A 442 20.86 21.08 -10.50
N ALA A 443 20.10 21.11 -9.39
CA ALA A 443 20.66 21.04 -8.04
C ALA A 443 20.60 19.60 -7.49
N ARG A 444 21.75 19.04 -7.10
CA ARG A 444 21.86 17.68 -6.53
C ARG A 444 20.99 17.47 -5.29
N SER A 445 20.89 18.46 -4.40
CA SER A 445 20.06 18.38 -3.19
C SER A 445 18.58 18.15 -3.51
N THR A 446 18.07 18.85 -4.53
CA THR A 446 16.70 18.73 -5.00
C THR A 446 16.35 17.30 -5.44
N TRP A 447 17.29 16.61 -6.09
CA TRP A 447 17.13 15.22 -6.48
C TRP A 447 16.95 14.29 -5.28
N TYR A 448 17.85 14.39 -4.29
CA TYR A 448 17.78 13.55 -3.09
C TYR A 448 16.49 13.78 -2.31
N VAL A 449 16.05 15.03 -2.18
CA VAL A 449 14.77 15.34 -1.50
C VAL A 449 13.59 14.75 -2.26
N VAL A 450 13.49 14.93 -3.58
CA VAL A 450 12.38 14.37 -4.36
C VAL A 450 12.38 12.84 -4.32
N THR A 451 13.55 12.20 -4.39
CA THR A 451 13.65 10.75 -4.26
C THR A 451 13.26 10.26 -2.87
N ALA A 452 13.70 10.93 -1.80
CA ALA A 452 13.33 10.58 -0.43
C ALA A 452 11.81 10.71 -0.22
N VAL A 453 11.21 11.78 -0.74
CA VAL A 453 9.75 11.97 -0.73
C VAL A 453 9.03 10.85 -1.48
N ALA A 454 9.52 10.48 -2.67
CA ALA A 454 8.97 9.36 -3.44
C ALA A 454 9.07 8.04 -2.68
N ALA A 455 10.21 7.79 -2.01
CA ALA A 455 10.47 6.60 -1.23
C ALA A 455 9.47 6.45 -0.07
N VAL A 456 9.33 7.51 0.75
CA VAL A 456 8.39 7.51 1.88
C VAL A 456 6.95 7.37 1.37
N ALA A 457 6.59 8.04 0.27
CA ALA A 457 5.27 7.91 -0.34
C ALA A 457 4.97 6.51 -0.94
N ALA A 458 5.99 5.82 -1.45
CA ALA A 458 5.86 4.50 -2.04
C ALA A 458 5.92 3.36 -1.01
N THR A 459 6.51 3.61 0.17
CA THR A 459 6.69 2.61 1.25
C THR A 459 5.38 1.91 1.63
N PRO A 460 4.26 2.61 1.89
CA PRO A 460 3.02 1.94 2.28
C PRO A 460 2.39 1.12 1.16
N TRP A 461 2.50 1.58 -0.09
CA TRP A 461 2.05 0.82 -1.25
C TRP A 461 2.83 -0.50 -1.38
N LEU A 462 4.16 -0.44 -1.24
CA LEU A 462 5.01 -1.63 -1.29
C LEU A 462 4.76 -2.54 -0.08
N ASN A 463 4.54 -1.98 1.12
CA ASN A 463 4.23 -2.75 2.33
C ASN A 463 2.90 -3.51 2.19
N MET A 464 1.88 -2.82 1.67
CA MET A 464 0.58 -3.41 1.37
C MET A 464 0.73 -4.58 0.40
N TRP A 465 1.44 -4.37 -0.71
CA TRP A 465 1.69 -5.45 -1.67
C TRP A 465 2.46 -6.62 -1.05
N PHE A 466 3.53 -6.34 -0.29
CA PHE A 466 4.39 -7.33 0.36
C PHE A 466 3.59 -8.25 1.29
N THR A 467 2.63 -7.68 2.03
CA THR A 467 1.81 -8.41 2.99
C THR A 467 0.70 -9.24 2.32
N LEU A 468 0.23 -8.83 1.14
CA LEU A 468 -0.94 -9.44 0.49
C LEU A 468 -0.63 -10.57 -0.51
N ARG A 469 0.56 -10.57 -1.12
CA ARG A 469 0.96 -11.43 -2.26
C ARG A 469 1.05 -12.96 -2.05
N GLY A 470 0.70 -13.51 -0.89
CA GLY A 470 0.85 -14.93 -0.54
C GLY A 470 -0.48 -15.69 -0.36
N GLY A 471 -1.38 -15.67 -1.34
CA GLY A 471 -2.67 -16.38 -1.31
C GLY A 471 -3.75 -15.80 -0.39
N ARG A 472 -3.35 -14.97 0.60
CA ARG A 472 -4.28 -14.17 1.42
C ARG A 472 -5.13 -13.20 0.57
N MET A 473 -4.61 -12.78 -0.59
CA MET A 473 -5.36 -11.97 -1.55
C MET A 473 -6.49 -12.77 -2.21
N ALA A 474 -6.28 -14.04 -2.59
CA ALA A 474 -7.31 -14.89 -3.19
C ALA A 474 -8.43 -15.24 -2.20
N LEU A 475 -8.09 -15.62 -0.97
CA LEU A 475 -9.05 -15.84 0.12
C LEU A 475 -9.88 -14.58 0.43
N SER A 476 -9.29 -13.39 0.24
CA SER A 476 -10.01 -12.12 0.38
C SER A 476 -10.94 -11.80 -0.79
N VAL A 477 -10.61 -12.26 -2.01
CA VAL A 477 -11.44 -12.07 -3.22
C VAL A 477 -12.62 -13.06 -3.24
N GLU A 478 -12.43 -14.30 -2.81
CA GLU A 478 -13.54 -15.26 -2.62
C GLU A 478 -14.47 -14.84 -1.48
N GLY A 479 -13.92 -14.37 -0.35
CA GLY A 479 -14.72 -13.76 0.73
C GLY A 479 -15.41 -12.44 0.33
N PHE A 480 -14.85 -11.72 -0.65
CA PHE A 480 -15.39 -10.48 -1.24
C PHE A 480 -16.56 -10.75 -2.20
N LEU A 481 -16.60 -11.90 -2.87
CA LEU A 481 -17.73 -12.31 -3.71
C LEU A 481 -18.84 -13.05 -2.94
N GLY A 482 -18.57 -13.48 -1.69
CA GLY A 482 -19.43 -14.40 -0.93
C GLY A 482 -20.14 -13.84 0.31
N ARG A 483 -20.03 -12.55 0.64
CA ARG A 483 -20.71 -11.95 1.82
C ARG A 483 -21.69 -10.84 1.44
N PRO A 484 -22.98 -10.93 1.80
CA PRO A 484 -23.90 -9.81 1.68
C PRO A 484 -23.56 -8.74 2.74
N ALA A 485 -23.36 -7.49 2.31
CA ALA A 485 -23.24 -6.36 3.23
C ALA A 485 -24.64 -5.95 3.74
N LEU A 486 -24.68 -5.41 4.97
CA LEU A 486 -25.89 -4.87 5.59
C LEU A 486 -26.62 -3.89 4.66
N THR A 487 -27.89 -4.18 4.47
CA THR A 487 -28.80 -3.70 3.43
C THR A 487 -29.12 -2.21 3.53
N VAL A 488 -28.85 -1.45 2.46
CA VAL A 488 -29.62 -0.23 2.14
C VAL A 488 -30.83 -0.67 1.30
N ALA A 489 -32.04 -0.28 1.72
CA ALA A 489 -33.29 -0.68 1.07
C ALA A 489 -33.28 -0.37 -0.44
N PRO A 490 -33.76 -1.30 -1.30
CA PRO A 490 -33.66 -1.15 -2.74
C PRO A 490 -34.67 -0.12 -3.26
N LEU A 491 -34.20 0.83 -4.08
CA LEU A 491 -35.05 1.55 -5.03
C LEU A 491 -35.64 0.53 -6.03
N PRO A 492 -36.95 0.54 -6.31
CA PRO A 492 -37.54 -0.39 -7.27
C PRO A 492 -37.08 -0.08 -8.71
N GLY A 493 -36.63 -1.11 -9.44
CA GLY A 493 -36.28 -1.06 -10.86
C GLY A 493 -34.81 -1.39 -11.19
N GLU A 494 -34.50 -1.59 -12.48
CA GLU A 494 -33.15 -1.97 -12.96
C GLU A 494 -32.07 -0.91 -12.65
N ALA A 495 -32.45 0.37 -12.55
CA ALA A 495 -31.57 1.45 -12.14
C ALA A 495 -31.21 1.39 -10.64
N GLY A 496 -32.14 0.94 -9.79
CA GLY A 496 -31.91 0.70 -8.37
C GLY A 496 -30.94 -0.46 -8.13
N ARG A 497 -31.05 -1.52 -8.94
CA ARG A 497 -30.07 -2.63 -8.96
C ARG A 497 -28.69 -2.19 -9.41
N TRP A 498 -28.58 -1.36 -10.45
CA TRP A 498 -27.28 -0.82 -10.87
C TRP A 498 -26.65 0.11 -9.84
N TYR A 499 -27.45 0.96 -9.19
CA TYR A 499 -26.99 1.84 -8.12
C TYR A 499 -26.57 1.05 -6.87
N ALA A 500 -27.38 0.06 -6.45
CA ALA A 500 -27.04 -0.83 -5.35
C ALA A 500 -25.75 -1.62 -5.64
N ASN A 501 -25.59 -2.18 -6.85
CA ASN A 501 -24.37 -2.89 -7.25
C ASN A 501 -23.16 -1.97 -7.37
N ALA A 502 -23.33 -0.71 -7.80
CA ALA A 502 -22.25 0.28 -7.87
C ALA A 502 -21.86 0.80 -6.49
N VAL A 503 -22.82 0.96 -5.59
CA VAL A 503 -22.60 1.30 -4.18
C VAL A 503 -21.99 0.11 -3.45
N GLU A 504 -22.43 -1.13 -3.68
CA GLU A 504 -21.77 -2.35 -3.22
C GLU A 504 -20.35 -2.45 -3.77
N PHE A 505 -20.11 -2.13 -5.05
CA PHE A 505 -18.75 -2.14 -5.62
C PHE A 505 -17.87 -1.05 -5.02
N LEU A 506 -18.38 0.17 -4.80
CA LEU A 506 -17.64 1.29 -4.22
C LEU A 506 -17.42 1.13 -2.71
N GLN A 507 -18.45 0.66 -1.99
CA GLN A 507 -18.36 0.26 -0.60
C GLN A 507 -17.45 -0.94 -0.49
N ALA A 508 -17.50 -1.93 -1.37
CA ALA A 508 -16.57 -3.05 -1.38
C ALA A 508 -15.18 -2.60 -1.78
N VAL A 509 -14.94 -1.56 -2.60
CA VAL A 509 -13.60 -0.96 -2.80
C VAL A 509 -13.15 -0.13 -1.59
N ALA A 510 -14.08 0.40 -0.80
CA ALA A 510 -13.83 1.14 0.46
C ALA A 510 -13.74 0.24 1.71
N LEU A 511 -14.37 -0.92 1.68
CA LEU A 511 -14.47 -1.97 2.69
C LEU A 511 -13.54 -3.14 2.38
N TRP A 512 -13.04 -3.23 1.15
CA TRP A 512 -11.75 -3.79 0.78
C TRP A 512 -10.73 -2.83 1.35
N PRO A 513 -10.72 -2.73 2.68
CA PRO A 513 -9.96 -3.72 3.42
C PRO A 513 -10.28 -3.88 4.95
N ARG A 514 -11.52 -3.72 5.40
CA ARG A 514 -11.87 -3.62 6.83
C ARG A 514 -11.43 -4.83 7.68
N SER A 515 -11.38 -6.05 7.14
CA SER A 515 -11.00 -7.25 7.92
C SER A 515 -9.52 -7.66 7.81
N GLN A 516 -8.79 -7.20 6.78
CA GLN A 516 -7.40 -7.62 6.52
C GLN A 516 -6.40 -6.44 6.58
N LEU A 517 -6.78 -5.20 6.23
CA LEU A 517 -5.93 -4.03 6.49
C LEU A 517 -6.01 -3.56 7.94
N PHE A 518 -6.97 -3.98 8.78
CA PHE A 518 -6.95 -3.53 10.19
C PHE A 518 -5.65 -3.95 10.90
N PHE A 519 -5.03 -5.08 10.50
CA PHE A 519 -3.73 -5.53 10.99
C PHE A 519 -2.53 -4.84 10.32
N VAL A 520 -2.61 -4.50 9.03
CA VAL A 520 -1.49 -3.92 8.25
C VAL A 520 -1.47 -2.39 8.31
N ALA A 521 -2.65 -1.76 8.37
CA ALA A 521 -2.85 -0.32 8.35
C ALA A 521 -2.68 0.32 9.73
N THR A 522 -3.04 -0.33 10.85
CA THR A 522 -2.85 0.24 12.20
C THR A 522 -1.38 0.61 12.48
N TRP A 523 -0.41 -0.14 11.94
CA TRP A 523 1.03 0.13 12.08
C TRP A 523 1.64 0.99 10.96
N SER A 524 1.13 0.87 9.73
CA SER A 524 1.61 1.66 8.56
C SER A 524 1.02 3.09 8.52
N TYR A 525 0.05 3.37 9.39
CA TYR A 525 -0.83 4.54 9.35
C TYR A 525 -0.12 5.89 9.27
N PRO A 526 0.79 6.25 10.21
CA PRO A 526 1.44 7.56 10.19
C PRO A 526 2.36 7.74 8.98
N TRP A 527 2.84 6.64 8.38
CA TRP A 527 3.78 6.67 7.26
C TRP A 527 3.12 6.88 5.91
N VAL A 528 1.92 6.30 5.68
CA VAL A 528 1.09 6.59 4.50
C VAL A 528 0.81 8.08 4.41
N VAL A 529 0.34 8.59 5.53
CA VAL A 529 0.03 9.97 5.85
C VAL A 529 1.20 10.90 5.58
N LEU A 530 2.34 10.61 6.19
CA LEU A 530 3.55 11.40 6.04
C LEU A 530 4.04 11.38 4.58
N GLY A 531 4.03 10.22 3.94
CA GLY A 531 4.44 10.06 2.55
C GLY A 531 3.59 10.87 1.58
N ILE A 532 2.26 10.81 1.74
CA ILE A 532 1.32 11.56 0.89
C ILE A 532 1.46 13.08 1.12
N LEU A 533 1.59 13.53 2.37
CA LEU A 533 1.81 14.95 2.69
C LEU A 533 3.13 15.46 2.11
N LEU A 534 4.22 14.68 2.26
CA LEU A 534 5.51 15.01 1.67
C LEU A 534 5.43 15.06 0.13
N ALA A 535 4.73 14.10 -0.50
CA ALA A 535 4.51 14.05 -1.94
C ALA A 535 3.71 15.25 -2.47
N ALA A 536 2.81 15.80 -1.66
CA ALA A 536 2.04 17.00 -1.95
C ALA A 536 2.86 18.30 -1.79
N VAL A 537 3.56 18.45 -0.66
CA VAL A 537 4.13 19.74 -0.23
C VAL A 537 5.55 19.95 -0.73
N ALA A 538 6.41 18.92 -0.69
CA ALA A 538 7.83 19.09 -0.95
C ALA A 538 8.14 19.61 -2.38
N PRO A 539 7.53 19.08 -3.46
CA PRO A 539 7.81 19.61 -4.80
C PRO A 539 7.30 21.04 -4.98
N LEU A 540 6.22 21.44 -4.29
CA LEU A 540 5.68 22.80 -4.35
C LEU A 540 6.58 23.82 -3.66
N MET A 541 7.26 23.41 -2.58
CA MET A 541 8.25 24.23 -1.86
C MET A 541 9.56 24.35 -2.66
N LEU A 542 9.98 23.28 -3.35
CA LEU A 542 11.18 23.28 -4.17
C LEU A 542 11.01 23.99 -5.53
N ALA A 543 9.77 24.18 -5.98
CA ALA A 543 9.47 24.84 -7.24
C ALA A 543 9.80 26.34 -7.22
N ARG A 544 10.24 26.88 -8.35
CA ARG A 544 10.52 28.31 -8.53
C ARG A 544 9.74 28.89 -9.74
N PRO A 545 8.76 29.79 -9.54
CA PRO A 545 8.22 30.26 -8.25
C PRO A 545 7.41 29.17 -7.52
N PRO A 546 7.25 29.28 -6.17
CA PRO A 546 6.56 28.28 -5.37
C PRO A 546 5.08 28.16 -5.77
N GLY A 547 4.62 26.92 -5.96
CA GLY A 547 3.27 26.62 -6.44
C GLY A 547 2.24 26.65 -5.31
N ARG A 548 1.42 27.70 -5.21
CA ARG A 548 0.35 27.81 -4.18
C ARG A 548 -1.04 27.36 -4.64
N ARG A 549 -1.20 26.99 -5.92
CA ARG A 549 -2.53 26.76 -6.50
C ARG A 549 -3.19 25.49 -5.95
N GLY A 550 -2.42 24.43 -5.70
CA GLY A 550 -2.95 23.16 -5.19
C GLY A 550 -3.59 23.34 -3.82
N VAL A 551 -2.89 24.03 -2.92
CA VAL A 551 -3.40 24.39 -1.58
C VAL A 551 -4.69 25.22 -1.68
N ARG A 552 -4.75 26.22 -2.57
CA ARG A 552 -5.97 27.04 -2.75
C ARG A 552 -7.17 26.23 -3.23
N PHE A 553 -6.97 25.28 -4.15
CA PHE A 553 -8.05 24.39 -4.59
C PHE A 553 -8.49 23.45 -3.47
N GLY A 554 -7.55 22.95 -2.66
CA GLY A 554 -7.88 22.16 -1.48
C GLY A 554 -8.66 22.95 -0.43
N LEU A 555 -8.30 24.21 -0.17
CA LEU A 555 -9.07 25.10 0.71
C LEU A 555 -10.49 25.36 0.19
N ALA A 556 -10.66 25.52 -1.13
CA ALA A 556 -11.98 25.65 -1.74
C ALA A 556 -12.81 24.36 -1.59
N GLY A 557 -12.18 23.19 -1.73
CA GLY A 557 -12.81 21.90 -1.43
C GLY A 557 -13.23 21.80 0.03
N ALA A 558 -12.33 22.13 0.97
CA ALA A 558 -12.64 22.13 2.39
C ALA A 558 -13.79 23.08 2.75
N ALA A 559 -13.85 24.27 2.13
CA ALA A 559 -14.96 25.21 2.32
C ALA A 559 -16.30 24.65 1.82
N ALA A 560 -16.31 23.97 0.67
CA ALA A 560 -17.51 23.30 0.17
C ALA A 560 -17.95 22.15 1.08
N PHE A 561 -17.01 21.38 1.62
CA PHE A 561 -17.31 20.36 2.63
C PHE A 561 -17.90 20.98 3.89
N ALA A 562 -17.31 22.06 4.43
CA ALA A 562 -17.80 22.76 5.60
C ALA A 562 -19.25 23.25 5.43
N LEU A 563 -19.60 23.73 4.23
CA LEU A 563 -20.96 24.12 3.88
C LEU A 563 -21.91 22.91 3.91
N CYS A 564 -21.55 21.78 3.28
CA CYS A 564 -22.36 20.56 3.33
C CYS A 564 -22.53 20.04 4.76
N PHE A 565 -21.45 20.08 5.55
CA PHE A 565 -21.43 19.67 6.95
C PHE A 565 -22.41 20.52 7.78
N GLY A 566 -22.36 21.85 7.65
CA GLY A 566 -23.31 22.74 8.33
C GLY A 566 -24.76 22.56 7.88
N LEU A 567 -25.00 22.40 6.57
CA LEU A 567 -26.34 22.15 6.03
C LEU A 567 -26.94 20.83 6.52
N HIS A 568 -26.11 19.80 6.74
CA HIS A 568 -26.54 18.53 7.32
C HIS A 568 -27.11 18.74 8.73
N PHE A 569 -26.43 19.49 9.62
CA PHE A 569 -26.96 19.77 10.96
C PHE A 569 -28.19 20.69 10.95
N ALA A 570 -28.26 21.65 10.02
CA ALA A 570 -29.47 22.45 9.82
C ALA A 570 -30.66 21.59 9.38
N ALA A 571 -30.42 20.60 8.52
CA ALA A 571 -31.42 19.63 8.10
C ALA A 571 -31.92 18.78 9.28
N ILE A 572 -31.01 18.28 10.13
CA ILE A 572 -31.37 17.55 11.36
C ILE A 572 -32.30 18.39 12.21
N HIS A 573 -31.87 19.62 12.50
CA HIS A 573 -32.63 20.52 13.36
C HIS A 573 -34.04 20.76 12.81
N SER A 574 -34.18 20.92 11.49
CA SER A 574 -35.49 21.12 10.84
C SER A 574 -36.37 19.87 10.80
N ALA A 575 -35.78 18.67 10.82
CA ALA A 575 -36.49 17.39 10.73
C ALA A 575 -36.73 16.73 12.10
N TYR A 576 -36.06 17.23 13.14
CA TYR A 576 -36.15 16.70 14.49
C TYR A 576 -37.55 16.91 15.07
N GLN A 577 -38.21 15.80 15.45
CA GLN A 577 -39.50 15.79 16.12
C GLN A 577 -39.33 15.06 17.47
N PRO A 578 -39.60 15.72 18.62
CA PRO A 578 -39.39 15.14 19.94
C PRO A 578 -40.19 13.85 20.22
N ASP A 579 -41.28 13.62 19.49
CA ASP A 579 -42.24 12.55 19.76
C ASP A 579 -41.94 11.23 19.01
N ARG A 580 -40.96 11.20 18.10
CA ARG A 580 -40.53 9.98 17.39
C ARG A 580 -39.36 9.34 18.14
N GLY A 581 -39.52 8.08 18.55
CA GLY A 581 -38.61 7.36 19.46
C GLY A 581 -37.14 7.27 19.04
N ASN A 582 -36.30 6.85 19.99
CA ASN A 582 -34.82 6.86 19.90
C ASN A 582 -34.22 6.04 18.75
N ASP A 583 -34.91 5.00 18.25
CA ASP A 583 -34.33 4.06 17.28
C ASP A 583 -34.03 4.71 15.92
N ALA A 584 -34.90 5.61 15.45
CA ALA A 584 -34.68 6.35 14.21
C ALA A 584 -33.51 7.34 14.35
N ILE A 585 -33.35 7.95 15.51
CA ILE A 585 -32.25 8.87 15.81
C ILE A 585 -30.92 8.11 15.90
N ASP A 586 -30.91 6.93 16.53
CA ASP A 586 -29.73 6.06 16.66
C ASP A 586 -29.26 5.53 15.30
N GLU A 587 -30.17 5.07 14.43
CA GLU A 587 -29.84 4.64 13.07
C GLU A 587 -29.30 5.80 12.22
N TRP A 588 -29.86 6.99 12.42
CA TRP A 588 -29.43 8.21 11.74
C TRP A 588 -28.04 8.68 12.21
N MET A 589 -27.74 8.60 13.52
CA MET A 589 -26.41 8.86 14.09
C MET A 589 -25.36 7.84 13.61
N ARG A 590 -25.74 6.57 13.42
CA ARG A 590 -24.84 5.52 12.92
C ARG A 590 -24.42 5.72 11.46
N SER A 591 -25.27 6.33 10.60
CA SER A 591 -24.99 6.53 9.17
C SER A 591 -24.28 7.84 8.82
N GLY A 592 -24.30 8.84 9.71
CA GLY A 592 -23.66 10.16 9.50
C GLY A 592 -22.18 10.14 9.09
N PRO A 593 -21.31 9.32 9.72
CA PRO A 593 -19.89 9.25 9.35
C PRO A 593 -19.63 8.81 7.91
N ASP A 594 -20.41 7.87 7.38
CA ASP A 594 -20.24 7.37 6.01
C ASP A 594 -20.64 8.42 4.96
N VAL A 595 -21.67 9.22 5.26
CA VAL A 595 -22.09 10.36 4.45
C VAL A 595 -20.99 11.43 4.40
N PHE A 596 -20.41 11.80 5.55
CA PHE A 596 -19.32 12.78 5.58
C PHE A 596 -18.09 12.29 4.82
N LEU A 597 -17.80 11.00 4.87
CA LEU A 597 -16.72 10.39 4.11
C LEU A 597 -16.99 10.51 2.60
N ALA A 598 -18.19 10.13 2.14
CA ALA A 598 -18.58 10.22 0.73
C ALA A 598 -18.51 11.65 0.18
N VAL A 599 -18.99 12.64 0.94
CA VAL A 599 -18.90 14.06 0.56
C VAL A 599 -17.44 14.53 0.53
N THR A 600 -16.62 14.14 1.51
CA THR A 600 -15.18 14.47 1.53
C THR A 600 -14.47 13.93 0.28
N VAL A 601 -14.75 12.67 -0.08
CA VAL A 601 -14.19 12.01 -1.27
C VAL A 601 -14.63 12.73 -2.54
N ALA A 602 -15.92 13.05 -2.69
CA ALA A 602 -16.44 13.72 -3.87
C ALA A 602 -15.84 15.13 -4.07
N VAL A 603 -15.81 15.93 -3.01
CA VAL A 603 -15.29 17.30 -3.05
C VAL A 603 -13.77 17.30 -3.23
N GLY A 604 -13.05 16.37 -2.60
CA GLY A 604 -11.63 16.17 -2.79
C GLY A 604 -11.26 15.77 -4.22
N ALA A 605 -12.00 14.82 -4.82
CA ALA A 605 -11.81 14.40 -6.21
C ALA A 605 -12.06 15.57 -7.19
N LEU A 606 -13.06 16.40 -6.93
CA LEU A 606 -13.34 17.59 -7.73
C LEU A 606 -12.24 18.65 -7.62
N ALA A 607 -11.74 18.91 -6.40
CA ALA A 607 -10.62 19.82 -6.17
C ALA A 607 -9.36 19.36 -6.92
N ALA A 608 -9.08 18.04 -6.90
CA ALA A 608 -7.98 17.42 -7.64
C ALA A 608 -8.14 17.54 -9.17
N ALA A 609 -9.34 17.24 -9.70
CA ALA A 609 -9.65 17.37 -11.13
C ALA A 609 -9.51 18.81 -11.63
N THR A 610 -9.96 19.76 -10.82
CA THR A 610 -9.84 21.19 -11.08
C THR A 610 -8.36 21.62 -11.12
N ALA A 611 -7.58 21.20 -10.13
CA ALA A 611 -6.14 21.45 -10.09
C ALA A 611 -5.44 20.89 -11.34
N MET A 612 -5.84 19.70 -11.81
CA MET A 612 -5.32 19.10 -13.06
C MET A 612 -5.68 19.91 -14.31
N ALA A 613 -6.90 20.44 -14.41
CA ALA A 613 -7.35 21.20 -15.58
C ALA A 613 -6.66 22.58 -15.67
N VAL A 614 -6.51 23.26 -14.54
CA VAL A 614 -6.03 24.64 -14.47
C VAL A 614 -4.50 24.74 -14.36
N ALA A 615 -3.83 23.76 -13.75
CA ALA A 615 -2.38 23.82 -13.59
C ALA A 615 -1.65 23.75 -14.95
N GLY A 616 -0.71 24.67 -15.17
CA GLY A 616 0.14 24.69 -16.36
C GLY A 616 1.28 23.66 -16.26
N ARG A 617 1.91 23.58 -15.09
CA ARG A 617 3.03 22.69 -14.71
C ARG A 617 2.68 21.96 -13.40
N MET A 618 3.36 20.85 -13.11
CA MET A 618 3.20 20.06 -11.88
C MET A 618 1.75 19.66 -11.57
N ARG A 619 0.97 19.30 -12.60
CA ARG A 619 -0.48 19.07 -12.48
C ARG A 619 -0.84 18.00 -11.45
N VAL A 620 -0.14 16.86 -11.45
CA VAL A 620 -0.37 15.74 -10.54
C VAL A 620 -0.03 16.15 -9.10
N VAL A 621 1.09 16.85 -8.90
CA VAL A 621 1.47 17.38 -7.58
C VAL A 621 0.38 18.32 -7.03
N HIS A 622 -0.16 19.21 -7.86
CA HIS A 622 -1.23 20.11 -7.45
C HIS A 622 -2.54 19.39 -7.14
N ALA A 623 -2.84 18.31 -7.85
CA ALA A 623 -4.01 17.47 -7.63
C ALA A 623 -3.92 16.73 -6.30
N VAL A 624 -2.78 16.08 -6.03
CA VAL A 624 -2.49 15.40 -4.76
C VAL A 624 -2.54 16.41 -3.61
N ALA A 625 -1.95 17.60 -3.77
CA ALA A 625 -2.01 18.64 -2.74
C ALA A 625 -3.44 19.15 -2.47
N ALA A 626 -4.26 19.34 -3.51
CA ALA A 626 -5.65 19.75 -3.34
C ALA A 626 -6.46 18.68 -2.59
N LEU A 627 -6.25 17.41 -2.94
CA LEU A 627 -6.89 16.28 -2.26
C LEU A 627 -6.49 16.22 -0.78
N CYS A 628 -5.19 16.25 -0.48
CA CYS A 628 -4.68 16.16 0.89
C CYS A 628 -5.22 17.27 1.77
N VAL A 629 -5.19 18.52 1.28
CA VAL A 629 -5.68 19.67 2.03
C VAL A 629 -7.19 19.55 2.28
N THR A 630 -7.96 19.12 1.28
CA THR A 630 -9.42 18.89 1.44
C THR A 630 -9.67 17.84 2.51
N SER A 631 -9.11 16.63 2.36
CA SER A 631 -9.33 15.52 3.29
C SER A 631 -8.89 15.84 4.72
N THR A 632 -7.76 16.55 4.88
CA THR A 632 -7.24 16.91 6.22
C THR A 632 -8.16 17.90 6.92
N ILE A 633 -8.57 18.97 6.25
CA ILE A 633 -9.44 19.97 6.87
C ILE A 633 -10.83 19.39 7.12
N SER A 634 -11.38 18.60 6.19
CA SER A 634 -12.65 17.89 6.39
C SER A 634 -12.61 16.97 7.61
N THR A 635 -11.50 16.25 7.84
CA THR A 635 -11.34 15.40 9.03
C THR A 635 -11.33 16.23 10.31
N VAL A 636 -10.62 17.37 10.33
CA VAL A 636 -10.63 18.29 11.48
C VAL A 636 -12.06 18.78 11.73
N ILE A 637 -12.80 19.15 10.68
CA ILE A 637 -14.20 19.58 10.80
C ILE A 637 -15.07 18.47 11.38
N VAL A 638 -14.96 17.22 10.93
CA VAL A 638 -15.74 16.10 11.48
C VAL A 638 -15.36 15.84 12.94
N THR A 639 -14.06 15.73 13.23
CA THR A 639 -13.53 15.40 14.57
C THR A 639 -14.00 16.39 15.63
N PHE A 640 -13.91 17.68 15.34
CA PHE A 640 -14.23 18.75 16.31
C PHE A 640 -15.65 19.31 16.13
N GLY A 641 -16.26 19.14 14.96
CA GLY A 641 -17.55 19.74 14.61
C GLY A 641 -18.73 18.80 14.80
N SER A 642 -18.54 17.48 14.85
CA SER A 642 -19.65 16.52 14.99
C SER A 642 -20.34 16.67 16.34
N ALA A 643 -19.60 16.67 17.44
CA ALA A 643 -20.16 16.83 18.79
C ALA A 643 -20.96 18.14 18.98
N PRO A 644 -20.42 19.34 18.68
CA PRO A 644 -21.19 20.58 18.79
C PRO A 644 -22.33 20.66 17.76
N GLY A 645 -22.16 20.06 16.57
CA GLY A 645 -23.21 19.99 15.56
C GLY A 645 -24.43 19.20 16.03
N TYR A 646 -24.22 18.01 16.61
CA TYR A 646 -25.30 17.21 17.18
C TYR A 646 -25.95 17.88 18.39
N CYS A 647 -25.16 18.51 19.26
CA CYS A 647 -25.68 19.29 20.38
C CYS A 647 -26.61 20.43 19.92
N ALA A 648 -26.17 21.20 18.92
CA ALA A 648 -26.95 22.29 18.36
C ALA A 648 -28.22 21.79 17.65
N ALA A 649 -28.15 20.61 17.01
CA ALA A 649 -29.28 20.05 16.29
C ALA A 649 -30.39 19.49 17.20
N PHE A 650 -30.03 18.82 18.31
CA PHE A 650 -30.97 18.10 19.18
C PHE A 650 -31.35 18.83 20.49
N LEU A 651 -30.69 19.95 20.82
CA LEU A 651 -30.99 20.83 21.97
C LEU A 651 -31.12 20.12 23.34
N SER A 652 -30.63 18.89 23.50
CA SER A 652 -30.71 18.15 24.77
C SER A 652 -29.69 17.00 24.82
N ILE A 653 -29.08 16.82 26.01
CA ILE A 653 -28.16 15.75 26.46
C ILE A 653 -26.65 15.98 26.16
N GLY A 654 -25.86 16.08 27.25
CA GLY A 654 -24.42 15.79 27.35
C GLY A 654 -23.52 16.11 26.14
N CYS A 655 -23.29 17.39 25.87
CA CYS A 655 -22.73 17.85 24.60
C CYS A 655 -21.21 17.70 24.35
N TRP A 656 -20.48 16.84 25.05
CA TRP A 656 -19.02 16.80 24.90
C TRP A 656 -18.45 15.38 25.00
N GLN A 657 -18.32 14.74 23.84
CA GLN A 657 -17.33 13.70 23.59
C GLN A 657 -16.79 13.93 22.17
N PRO A 658 -15.53 14.39 22.00
CA PRO A 658 -14.92 14.43 20.67
C PRO A 658 -14.86 13.01 20.10
N VAL A 659 -14.92 12.90 18.77
CA VAL A 659 -14.67 11.63 18.09
C VAL A 659 -13.30 11.12 18.56
N ASP A 660 -13.22 9.84 18.91
CA ASP A 660 -11.96 9.29 19.39
C ASP A 660 -10.85 9.45 18.32
N MET A 661 -9.61 9.57 18.77
CA MET A 661 -8.46 9.81 17.88
C MET A 661 -8.28 8.71 16.82
N GLN A 662 -8.61 7.46 17.14
CA GLN A 662 -8.53 6.32 16.23
C GLN A 662 -9.61 6.40 15.14
N ALA A 663 -10.83 6.81 15.46
CA ALA A 663 -11.91 7.05 14.51
C ALA A 663 -11.63 8.25 13.59
N SER A 664 -11.11 9.36 14.14
CA SER A 664 -10.66 10.52 13.36
C SER A 664 -9.52 10.17 12.40
N GLN A 665 -8.55 9.40 12.90
CA GLN A 665 -7.49 8.85 12.07
C GLN A 665 -8.10 8.03 10.95
N THR A 666 -8.96 7.06 11.28
CA THR A 666 -9.66 6.14 10.34
C THR A 666 -10.35 6.91 9.21
N PHE A 667 -11.17 7.90 9.58
CA PHE A 667 -11.88 8.76 8.64
C PHE A 667 -10.94 9.47 7.66
N TRP A 668 -9.83 10.01 8.16
CA TRP A 668 -8.88 10.74 7.33
C TRP A 668 -8.22 9.87 6.27
N HIS A 669 -7.81 8.65 6.62
CA HIS A 669 -7.18 7.74 5.68
C HIS A 669 -8.15 7.30 4.59
N PHE A 670 -9.37 6.90 4.96
CA PHE A 670 -10.38 6.57 3.97
C PHE A 670 -10.64 7.75 3.03
N SER A 671 -10.72 8.97 3.58
CA SER A 671 -10.92 10.19 2.80
C SER A 671 -9.79 10.45 1.80
N VAL A 672 -8.54 10.16 2.17
CA VAL A 672 -7.37 10.34 1.28
C VAL A 672 -7.27 9.21 0.26
N VAL A 673 -7.45 7.95 0.67
CA VAL A 673 -7.32 6.77 -0.21
C VAL A 673 -8.46 6.73 -1.23
N LEU A 674 -9.71 6.78 -0.77
CA LEU A 674 -10.89 6.80 -1.65
C LEU A 674 -10.93 8.08 -2.47
N GLY A 675 -10.54 9.20 -1.87
CA GLY A 675 -10.36 10.45 -2.58
C GLY A 675 -9.36 10.33 -3.74
N THR A 676 -8.27 9.58 -3.55
CA THR A 676 -7.26 9.35 -4.60
C THR A 676 -7.81 8.45 -5.71
N VAL A 677 -8.51 7.37 -5.33
CA VAL A 677 -9.16 6.44 -6.29
C VAL A 677 -10.22 7.18 -7.11
N ALA A 678 -11.12 7.91 -6.45
CA ALA A 678 -12.15 8.73 -7.09
C ALA A 678 -11.57 9.88 -7.93
N ALA A 679 -10.41 10.41 -7.55
CA ALA A 679 -9.74 11.44 -8.34
C ALA A 679 -9.25 10.91 -9.68
N ILE A 680 -8.90 9.62 -9.84
CA ILE A 680 -8.36 9.08 -11.11
C ILE A 680 -9.30 9.36 -12.31
N PRO A 681 -10.57 8.93 -12.31
CA PRO A 681 -11.49 9.22 -13.41
C PRO A 681 -11.76 10.73 -13.53
N ALA A 682 -11.91 11.45 -12.41
CA ALA A 682 -12.15 12.88 -12.42
C ALA A 682 -10.98 13.68 -13.05
N MET A 683 -9.74 13.23 -12.83
CA MET A 683 -8.54 13.81 -13.42
C MET A 683 -8.44 13.54 -14.92
N LEU A 684 -8.87 12.37 -15.39
CA LEU A 684 -8.94 12.06 -16.83
C LEU A 684 -9.93 12.99 -17.54
N VAL A 685 -11.11 13.17 -16.97
CA VAL A 685 -12.14 14.12 -17.46
C VAL A 685 -11.61 15.56 -17.41
N GLY A 686 -11.01 15.98 -16.29
CA GLY A 686 -10.43 17.31 -16.13
C GLY A 686 -9.30 17.59 -17.14
N ARG A 687 -8.51 16.58 -17.49
CA ARG A 687 -7.49 16.67 -18.53
C ARG A 687 -8.09 16.85 -19.92
N ALA A 688 -9.13 16.07 -20.26
CA ALA A 688 -9.84 16.18 -21.53
C ALA A 688 -10.49 17.57 -21.67
N ALA A 689 -11.19 18.03 -20.64
CA ALA A 689 -11.77 19.37 -20.56
C ALA A 689 -10.71 20.47 -20.71
N GLY A 690 -9.56 20.32 -20.03
CA GLY A 690 -8.44 21.26 -20.15
C GLY A 690 -7.83 21.32 -21.55
N HIS A 691 -7.83 20.21 -22.29
CA HIS A 691 -7.37 20.17 -23.69
C HIS A 691 -8.34 20.88 -24.63
N LEU A 692 -9.65 20.68 -24.44
CA LEU A 692 -10.70 21.35 -25.22
C LEU A 692 -10.71 22.86 -24.99
N VAL A 693 -10.56 23.31 -23.73
CA VAL A 693 -10.51 24.73 -23.38
C VAL A 693 -9.25 25.41 -23.92
N ARG A 694 -8.09 24.74 -23.88
CA ARG A 694 -6.83 25.30 -24.42
C ARG A 694 -6.77 25.26 -25.94
N GLY A 695 -7.33 24.24 -26.59
CA GLY A 695 -7.46 24.16 -28.04
C GLY A 695 -8.37 25.23 -28.64
N ARG A 696 -9.37 25.69 -27.88
CA ARG A 696 -10.20 26.86 -28.26
C ARG A 696 -9.48 28.20 -28.02
N ARG A 697 -8.56 28.28 -27.06
CA ARG A 697 -7.80 29.49 -26.69
C ARG A 697 -6.64 29.83 -27.61
N THR A 698 -6.04 28.86 -28.30
CA THR A 698 -5.03 29.15 -29.34
C THR A 698 -5.59 29.95 -30.52
N LYS A 699 -6.92 30.06 -30.68
CA LYS A 699 -7.59 30.95 -31.64
C LYS A 699 -7.96 32.35 -31.11
N ARG A 700 -7.83 32.64 -29.81
CA ARG A 700 -8.17 33.95 -29.23
C ARG A 700 -7.11 34.37 -28.21
N ARG A 701 -6.16 35.20 -28.64
CA ARG A 701 -5.10 35.71 -27.77
C ARG A 701 -5.56 36.99 -27.04
N ALA A 702 -5.10 37.09 -25.79
CA ALA A 702 -4.92 38.28 -24.95
C ALA A 702 -6.15 39.04 -24.42
N THR A 703 -6.43 38.85 -23.12
CA THR A 703 -6.63 39.94 -22.15
C THR A 703 -6.43 39.38 -20.74
N SER A 704 -5.67 40.09 -19.91
CA SER A 704 -5.13 39.63 -18.62
C SER A 704 -6.12 39.63 -17.45
N THR A 705 -7.36 40.05 -17.67
CA THR A 705 -8.45 40.11 -16.67
C THR A 705 -9.13 38.75 -16.41
N MET A 706 -8.87 37.74 -17.23
CA MET A 706 -9.54 36.43 -17.15
C MET A 706 -9.16 35.55 -15.94
N ARG A 707 -8.04 35.81 -15.24
CA ARG A 707 -7.56 34.94 -14.15
C ARG A 707 -8.47 34.92 -12.92
N PHE A 708 -9.20 36.00 -12.66
CA PHE A 708 -10.12 36.11 -11.52
C PHE A 708 -11.49 35.49 -11.82
N HIS A 709 -11.93 35.59 -13.08
CA HIS A 709 -13.23 35.06 -13.52
C HIS A 709 -13.23 33.53 -13.58
N GLU A 710 -12.12 32.90 -14.01
CA GLU A 710 -11.98 31.44 -13.97
C GLU A 710 -12.02 30.87 -12.55
N PHE A 711 -11.41 31.58 -11.59
CA PHE A 711 -11.47 31.18 -10.18
C PHE A 711 -12.89 31.26 -9.63
N ARG A 712 -13.63 32.34 -9.95
CA ARG A 712 -15.05 32.48 -9.53
C ARG A 712 -15.95 31.43 -10.17
N GLN A 713 -15.78 31.10 -11.46
CA GLN A 713 -16.58 30.07 -12.12
C GLN A 713 -16.31 28.67 -11.59
N VAL A 714 -15.05 28.38 -11.21
CA VAL A 714 -14.68 27.11 -10.59
C VAL A 714 -15.21 27.02 -9.17
N VAL A 715 -15.04 28.06 -8.36
CA VAL A 715 -15.63 28.13 -7.00
C VAL A 715 -17.15 28.02 -7.08
N ALA A 716 -17.80 28.63 -8.07
CA ALA A 716 -19.25 28.50 -8.28
C ALA A 716 -19.66 27.08 -8.67
N ARG A 717 -18.89 26.35 -9.48
CA ARG A 717 -19.18 24.95 -9.85
C ARG A 717 -18.91 23.98 -8.71
N VAL A 718 -17.85 24.19 -7.94
CA VAL A 718 -17.54 23.42 -6.72
C VAL A 718 -18.61 23.70 -5.66
N ALA A 719 -19.03 24.95 -5.51
CA ALA A 719 -20.13 25.34 -4.63
C ALA A 719 -21.45 24.72 -5.09
N LEU A 720 -21.78 24.75 -6.39
CA LEU A 720 -22.98 24.14 -6.98
C LEU A 720 -23.03 22.63 -6.74
N ILE A 721 -21.91 21.93 -6.89
CA ILE A 721 -21.82 20.49 -6.61
C ILE A 721 -21.86 20.23 -5.09
N GLY A 722 -21.28 21.10 -4.27
CA GLY A 722 -21.49 21.10 -2.83
C GLY A 722 -22.97 21.29 -2.48
N THR A 723 -23.70 22.14 -3.21
CA THR A 723 -25.14 22.34 -3.04
C THR A 723 -25.95 21.13 -3.51
N LEU A 724 -25.54 20.47 -4.60
CA LEU A 724 -26.16 19.22 -5.08
C LEU A 724 -25.87 18.03 -4.16
N GLY A 725 -24.67 17.97 -3.59
CA GLY A 725 -24.30 17.02 -2.55
C GLY A 725 -25.10 17.26 -1.27
N ALA A 726 -25.22 18.51 -0.84
CA ALA A 726 -26.08 18.92 0.25
C ALA A 726 -27.56 18.55 -0.01
N ALA A 727 -28.05 18.74 -1.23
CA ALA A 727 -29.39 18.34 -1.66
C ALA A 727 -29.57 16.81 -1.66
N ALA A 728 -28.55 16.03 -2.00
CA ALA A 728 -28.58 14.57 -1.91
C ALA A 728 -28.61 14.09 -0.45
N THR A 729 -27.88 14.75 0.46
CA THR A 729 -28.00 14.51 1.92
C THR A 729 -29.36 14.91 2.47
N LEU A 730 -29.91 16.05 2.01
CA LEU A 730 -31.27 16.49 2.35
C LEU A 730 -32.33 15.50 1.83
N ASN A 731 -32.08 14.84 0.69
CA ASN A 731 -32.92 13.79 0.17
C ASN A 731 -32.80 12.49 0.99
N HIS A 732 -31.60 12.14 1.48
CA HIS A 732 -31.38 11.01 2.37
C HIS A 732 -32.09 11.19 3.73
N THR A 733 -32.14 12.42 4.27
CA THR A 733 -32.97 12.75 5.45
C THR A 733 -34.46 12.54 5.19
N ASN A 734 -34.96 12.98 4.05
CA ASN A 734 -36.37 12.79 3.69
C ASN A 734 -36.71 11.31 3.50
N TRP A 735 -35.78 10.49 2.99
CA TRP A 735 -35.98 9.04 2.85
C TRP A 735 -36.09 8.31 4.18
N LEU A 736 -35.34 8.70 5.22
CA LEU A 736 -35.46 8.13 6.57
C LEU A 736 -36.77 8.57 7.26
N VAL A 737 -37.22 9.81 7.04
CA VAL A 737 -38.53 10.28 7.51
C VAL A 737 -39.68 9.56 6.80
N LEU A 738 -39.57 9.34 5.48
CA LEU A 738 -40.58 8.64 4.68
C LEU A 738 -40.60 7.13 4.92
N ALA A 739 -39.46 6.49 5.22
CA ALA A 739 -39.40 5.08 5.58
C ALA A 739 -40.10 4.80 6.92
N GLY A 740 -40.07 5.77 7.86
CA GLY A 740 -40.87 5.72 9.09
C GLY A 740 -42.37 5.86 8.85
N ASP A 741 -42.79 6.60 7.82
CA ASP A 741 -44.21 6.73 7.42
C ASP A 741 -44.68 5.62 6.46
N ALA A 742 -43.77 4.80 5.93
CA ALA A 742 -44.07 3.76 4.92
C ALA A 742 -44.24 2.33 5.49
N SER A 743 -44.53 2.19 6.78
CA SER A 743 -45.34 1.06 7.24
C SER A 743 -46.78 1.53 7.32
N PRO A 744 -47.62 1.32 6.28
CA PRO A 744 -49.04 1.29 6.53
C PRO A 744 -49.26 0.11 7.47
N ASN A 745 -49.48 0.42 8.76
CA ASN A 745 -49.91 -0.47 9.84
C ASN A 745 -51.22 -1.20 9.45
N ARG A 746 -51.18 -2.10 8.48
CA ARG A 746 -52.32 -2.89 8.00
C ARG A 746 -52.40 -4.25 8.69
N ARG A 747 -51.57 -4.53 9.70
CA ARG A 747 -51.64 -5.77 10.50
C ARG A 747 -51.89 -5.55 11.99
N THR A 748 -52.23 -4.32 12.41
CA THR A 748 -52.30 -3.95 13.83
C THR A 748 -53.64 -3.35 14.26
N ASP A 749 -54.72 -3.60 13.50
CA ASP A 749 -56.11 -3.40 13.97
C ASP A 749 -56.70 -4.66 14.65
N CYS A 750 -55.99 -5.79 14.60
CA CYS A 750 -56.55 -7.06 15.05
C CYS A 750 -56.52 -7.26 16.56
N LEU A 751 -55.77 -6.46 17.33
CA LEU A 751 -55.71 -6.59 18.79
C LEU A 751 -56.87 -5.87 19.49
N LEU A 752 -57.31 -4.74 18.90
CA LEU A 752 -58.30 -3.86 19.50
C LEU A 752 -59.69 -4.52 19.57
N GLY A 753 -60.33 -4.40 20.73
CA GLY A 753 -61.64 -4.98 21.00
C GLY A 753 -61.68 -5.80 22.28
N LYS A 754 -62.87 -6.37 22.54
CA LYS A 754 -63.10 -7.30 23.64
C LYS A 754 -62.94 -8.73 23.15
N TRP A 755 -62.26 -9.54 23.95
CA TRP A 755 -61.96 -10.92 23.65
C TRP A 755 -62.32 -11.79 24.84
N ARG A 756 -62.84 -12.98 24.58
CA ARG A 756 -63.12 -13.98 25.60
C ARG A 756 -62.10 -15.10 25.50
N GLU A 757 -61.46 -15.41 26.63
CA GLU A 757 -60.54 -16.53 26.79
C GLU A 757 -61.30 -17.84 26.57
N THR A 758 -60.88 -18.60 25.56
CA THR A 758 -61.41 -19.93 25.25
C THR A 758 -60.48 -21.05 25.71
N ALA A 759 -59.20 -20.76 25.86
CA ALA A 759 -58.23 -21.65 26.49
C ALA A 759 -57.06 -20.84 27.04
N HIS A 760 -56.68 -21.07 28.28
CA HIS A 760 -55.44 -20.58 28.86
C HIS A 760 -54.69 -21.73 29.49
N ARG A 761 -53.38 -21.80 29.19
CA ARG A 761 -52.46 -22.78 29.74
C ARG A 761 -51.26 -22.03 30.31
N SER A 762 -51.04 -22.19 31.62
CA SER A 762 -49.90 -21.62 32.32
C SER A 762 -49.10 -22.70 33.07
N PHE A 763 -47.81 -22.48 33.25
CA PHE A 763 -46.91 -23.40 33.94
C PHE A 763 -46.39 -22.79 35.24
N LEU A 764 -46.78 -23.37 36.38
CA LEU A 764 -46.35 -22.90 37.70
C LEU A 764 -45.27 -23.83 38.30
N PRO A 765 -44.05 -23.33 38.56
CA PRO A 765 -43.03 -24.11 39.26
C PRO A 765 -43.33 -24.21 40.76
N VAL A 766 -43.38 -25.43 41.29
CA VAL A 766 -43.61 -25.74 42.72
C VAL A 766 -42.62 -26.81 43.17
N GLU A 767 -41.71 -26.48 44.10
CA GLU A 767 -40.76 -27.42 44.75
C GLU A 767 -40.02 -28.39 43.78
N GLY A 768 -39.60 -27.92 42.60
CA GLY A 768 -38.88 -28.75 41.61
C GLY A 768 -39.77 -29.55 40.64
N LEU A 769 -41.08 -29.33 40.70
CA LEU A 769 -42.09 -29.81 39.75
C LEU A 769 -42.69 -28.62 39.00
N VAL A 770 -43.16 -28.84 37.77
CA VAL A 770 -43.92 -27.85 37.00
C VAL A 770 -45.36 -28.32 36.91
N VAL A 771 -46.30 -27.53 37.40
CA VAL A 771 -47.73 -27.85 37.35
C VAL A 771 -48.37 -27.10 36.19
N GLU A 772 -49.06 -27.82 35.31
CA GLU A 772 -49.87 -27.22 34.25
C GLU A 772 -51.23 -26.81 34.83
N LEU A 773 -51.54 -25.52 34.73
CA LEU A 773 -52.80 -24.92 35.10
C LEU A 773 -53.63 -24.62 33.85
N ARG A 774 -54.95 -24.77 33.94
CA ARG A 774 -55.89 -24.39 32.89
C ARG A 774 -57.00 -23.48 33.41
N ARG A 775 -57.34 -22.50 32.58
CA ARG A 775 -58.42 -21.54 32.81
C ARG A 775 -59.14 -21.23 31.50
N GLU A 776 -60.41 -20.86 31.60
CA GLU A 776 -61.22 -20.36 30.49
C GLU A 776 -62.18 -19.28 31.02
N GLY A 777 -62.67 -18.41 30.13
CA GLY A 777 -63.77 -17.49 30.44
C GLY A 777 -63.39 -16.06 30.85
N VAL A 778 -62.10 -15.75 31.03
CA VAL A 778 -61.60 -14.38 31.30
C VAL A 778 -61.82 -13.46 30.11
N VAL A 779 -62.14 -12.20 30.35
CA VAL A 779 -62.35 -11.20 29.29
C VAL A 779 -61.15 -10.27 29.20
N HIS A 780 -60.57 -10.16 28.00
CA HIS A 780 -59.47 -9.26 27.68
C HIS A 780 -59.99 -8.12 26.80
N GLU A 781 -59.85 -6.86 27.24
CA GLU A 781 -60.20 -5.68 26.46
C GLU A 781 -58.93 -4.89 26.12
N PHE A 782 -58.61 -4.76 24.84
CA PHE A 782 -57.52 -3.90 24.36
C PHE A 782 -58.13 -2.63 23.76
N ARG A 783 -57.84 -1.49 24.37
CA ARG A 783 -58.38 -0.19 23.99
C ARG A 783 -57.40 0.61 23.14
N ALA A 784 -57.96 1.49 22.31
CA ALA A 784 -57.19 2.35 21.41
C ALA A 784 -56.37 3.43 22.14
N ASP A 785 -56.62 3.66 23.43
CA ASP A 785 -55.87 4.57 24.30
C ASP A 785 -54.59 3.94 24.88
N GLY A 786 -54.26 2.71 24.49
CA GLY A 786 -53.08 1.98 24.96
C GLY A 786 -53.30 1.27 26.31
N MET A 787 -54.54 1.10 26.76
CA MET A 787 -54.88 0.37 27.98
C MET A 787 -55.42 -1.02 27.67
N ALA A 788 -54.89 -2.03 28.37
CA ALA A 788 -55.41 -3.40 28.37
C ALA A 788 -56.07 -3.68 29.72
N VAL A 789 -57.26 -4.24 29.68
CA VAL A 789 -58.03 -4.68 30.85
C VAL A 789 -58.19 -6.19 30.79
N VAL A 790 -57.74 -6.90 31.82
CA VAL A 790 -57.97 -8.33 31.99
C VAL A 790 -58.95 -8.49 33.15
N ASP A 791 -60.19 -8.85 32.84
CA ASP A 791 -61.29 -8.97 33.80
C ASP A 791 -61.56 -10.45 34.12
N PHE A 792 -61.25 -10.83 35.36
CA PHE A 792 -61.45 -12.18 35.88
C PHE A 792 -62.87 -12.39 36.46
N GLY A 793 -63.72 -11.36 36.50
CA GLY A 793 -65.08 -11.45 37.05
C GLY A 793 -65.14 -11.69 38.56
N GLU A 794 -66.29 -12.18 39.05
CA GLU A 794 -66.55 -12.38 40.49
C GLU A 794 -65.84 -13.61 41.08
N SER A 795 -65.47 -14.62 40.27
CA SER A 795 -64.65 -15.78 40.69
C SER A 795 -64.27 -16.73 39.54
N THR A 796 -63.24 -16.41 38.74
CA THR A 796 -62.75 -17.36 37.71
C THR A 796 -61.79 -18.38 38.31
N VAL A 797 -62.04 -19.67 38.07
CA VAL A 797 -61.25 -20.77 38.64
C VAL A 797 -60.22 -21.26 37.62
N GLU A 798 -58.94 -21.20 37.99
CA GLU A 798 -57.82 -21.81 37.28
C GLU A 798 -57.39 -23.07 38.03
N SER A 799 -57.41 -24.23 37.36
CA SER A 799 -57.25 -25.54 38.01
C SER A 799 -56.03 -26.29 37.50
N ALA A 800 -55.33 -26.98 38.39
CA ALA A 800 -54.22 -27.86 38.02
C ALA A 800 -54.70 -29.14 37.34
N VAL A 801 -54.09 -29.47 36.20
CA VAL A 801 -54.50 -30.62 35.36
C VAL A 801 -53.40 -31.70 35.27
N ALA A 802 -52.12 -31.31 35.28
CA ALA A 802 -51.00 -32.24 35.16
C ALA A 802 -49.74 -31.76 35.89
N VAL A 803 -48.86 -32.71 36.27
CA VAL A 803 -47.52 -32.42 36.81
C VAL A 803 -46.45 -32.92 35.83
N VAL A 804 -45.45 -32.07 35.58
CA VAL A 804 -44.27 -32.33 34.74
C VAL A 804 -43.01 -32.27 35.62
N VAL A 805 -42.11 -33.26 35.48
CA VAL A 805 -40.84 -33.31 36.24
C VAL A 805 -39.81 -32.42 35.55
N ALA A 806 -39.21 -31.48 36.30
CA ALA A 806 -38.47 -30.33 35.77
C ALA A 806 -37.17 -30.64 34.98
N SER A 807 -36.82 -31.90 34.72
CA SER A 807 -35.58 -32.26 34.01
C SER A 807 -35.77 -32.80 32.58
N ASP A 808 -37.01 -32.98 32.10
CA ASP A 808 -37.25 -33.48 30.73
C ASP A 808 -38.69 -33.13 30.24
N PRO A 809 -38.87 -32.09 29.40
CA PRO A 809 -40.20 -31.66 28.94
C PRO A 809 -40.88 -32.63 27.96
N GLU A 810 -40.16 -33.66 27.45
CA GLU A 810 -40.74 -34.65 26.54
C GLU A 810 -41.36 -35.88 27.24
N ARG A 811 -41.27 -35.99 28.58
CA ARG A 811 -41.91 -37.08 29.33
C ARG A 811 -43.39 -36.81 29.63
N THR A 812 -44.20 -37.83 29.41
CA THR A 812 -45.67 -37.86 29.53
C THR A 812 -46.16 -37.27 30.85
N ALA A 813 -46.90 -36.15 30.75
CA ALA A 813 -47.68 -35.55 31.81
C ALA A 813 -48.51 -36.59 32.57
N VAL A 814 -48.35 -36.66 33.90
CA VAL A 814 -49.22 -37.52 34.72
C VAL A 814 -50.49 -36.72 35.04
N PRO A 815 -51.68 -37.17 34.59
CA PRO A 815 -52.93 -36.48 34.88
C PRO A 815 -53.21 -36.53 36.39
N ILE A 816 -53.56 -35.38 36.97
CA ILE A 816 -53.93 -35.29 38.38
C ILE A 816 -55.42 -35.61 38.49
N ASN A 817 -55.78 -36.68 39.20
CA ASN A 817 -57.17 -36.96 39.55
C ASN A 817 -57.69 -35.88 40.53
N GLY A 818 -58.47 -34.94 40.00
CA GLY A 818 -59.32 -34.02 40.76
C GLY A 818 -58.59 -32.94 41.57
N GLY A 819 -58.38 -31.76 40.94
CA GLY A 819 -58.61 -30.45 41.58
C GLY A 819 -57.86 -30.11 42.88
N LYS A 820 -56.73 -30.74 43.19
CA LYS A 820 -56.00 -30.48 44.45
C LYS A 820 -55.34 -29.11 44.54
N LEU A 821 -55.19 -28.37 43.44
CA LEU A 821 -54.74 -26.97 43.43
C LEU A 821 -55.69 -26.17 42.52
N ARG A 822 -56.35 -25.18 43.09
CA ARG A 822 -57.24 -24.25 42.38
C ARG A 822 -56.87 -22.82 42.76
N LEU A 823 -56.75 -21.95 41.77
CA LEU A 823 -56.59 -20.52 41.95
C LEU A 823 -57.92 -19.87 41.60
N VAL A 824 -58.54 -19.17 42.55
CA VAL A 824 -59.79 -18.44 42.31
C VAL A 824 -59.45 -16.97 42.15
N HIS A 825 -59.53 -16.45 40.93
CA HIS A 825 -59.20 -15.07 40.59
C HIS A 825 -60.41 -14.16 40.75
N HIS A 826 -60.16 -12.97 41.29
CA HIS A 826 -61.15 -11.93 41.56
C HIS A 826 -60.68 -10.58 41.02
N GLY A 827 -61.62 -9.79 40.50
CA GLY A 827 -61.37 -8.42 40.08
C GLY A 827 -60.76 -8.31 38.68
N ALA A 828 -60.23 -7.14 38.36
CA ALA A 828 -59.66 -6.84 37.05
C ALA A 828 -58.28 -6.18 37.15
N VAL A 829 -57.41 -6.50 36.20
CA VAL A 829 -56.09 -5.88 36.08
C VAL A 829 -56.11 -4.90 34.92
N VAL A 830 -55.71 -3.66 35.21
CA VAL A 830 -55.59 -2.60 34.21
C VAL A 830 -54.12 -2.27 34.00
N VAL A 831 -53.64 -2.38 32.77
CA VAL A 831 -52.22 -2.18 32.44
C VAL A 831 -52.07 -1.40 31.14
N ARG A 832 -51.10 -0.49 31.08
CA ARG A 832 -50.73 0.17 29.82
C ARG A 832 -49.95 -0.81 28.97
N PHE A 833 -50.26 -0.91 27.68
CA PHE A 833 -49.53 -1.76 26.74
C PHE A 833 -49.04 -0.97 25.54
N GLU A 834 -47.88 -1.37 25.03
CA GLU A 834 -47.34 -0.94 23.74
C GLU A 834 -47.22 -2.18 22.85
N HIS A 835 -47.52 -2.04 21.56
CA HIS A 835 -47.40 -3.15 20.62
C HIS A 835 -46.60 -2.75 19.39
N ASP A 836 -45.72 -3.64 18.93
CA ASP A 836 -44.95 -3.47 17.70
C ASP A 836 -44.78 -4.83 17.03
N ASN A 837 -45.25 -4.96 15.78
CA ASN A 837 -45.12 -6.16 14.95
C ASN A 837 -45.47 -7.48 15.64
N GLY A 838 -46.60 -7.51 16.37
CA GLY A 838 -47.07 -8.70 17.07
C GLY A 838 -46.36 -8.98 18.39
N LEU A 839 -45.44 -8.13 18.86
CA LEU A 839 -44.91 -8.17 20.23
C LEU A 839 -45.64 -7.14 21.10
N ILE A 840 -46.25 -7.58 22.20
CA ILE A 840 -46.88 -6.73 23.21
C ILE A 840 -45.90 -6.54 24.37
N ARG A 841 -45.77 -5.31 24.86
CA ARG A 841 -45.03 -4.95 26.07
C ARG A 841 -45.97 -4.32 27.06
N TYR A 842 -46.06 -4.88 28.25
CA TYR A 842 -46.92 -4.38 29.32
C TYR A 842 -46.12 -3.51 30.29
N GLY A 843 -46.71 -2.38 30.68
CA GLY A 843 -46.21 -1.50 31.73
C GLY A 843 -46.45 -2.07 33.12
N ARG A 844 -46.28 -1.23 34.15
CA ARG A 844 -46.62 -1.65 35.53
C ARG A 844 -48.15 -1.75 35.65
N PRO A 845 -48.69 -2.89 36.10
CA PRO A 845 -50.14 -3.03 36.28
C PRO A 845 -50.61 -2.17 37.44
N ASN A 846 -51.79 -1.57 37.29
CA ASN A 846 -52.57 -1.03 38.39
C ASN A 846 -53.61 -2.09 38.73
N ALA A 847 -53.32 -2.92 39.73
CA ALA A 847 -54.08 -4.13 40.00
C ALA A 847 -54.97 -3.97 41.24
N ASP A 848 -56.29 -4.02 41.01
CA ASP A 848 -57.31 -4.29 42.05
C ASP A 848 -57.72 -5.77 42.03
N ALA A 849 -56.94 -6.64 41.37
CA ALA A 849 -57.21 -8.06 41.26
C ALA A 849 -56.35 -8.88 42.23
N TRP A 850 -56.94 -9.96 42.77
CA TRP A 850 -56.26 -10.93 43.61
C TRP A 850 -56.78 -12.34 43.32
N TYR A 851 -56.02 -13.36 43.72
CA TYR A 851 -56.49 -14.74 43.69
C TYR A 851 -56.25 -15.46 45.02
N ASP A 852 -57.18 -16.35 45.35
CA ASP A 852 -57.09 -17.25 46.49
C ASP A 852 -56.54 -18.60 46.02
N VAL A 853 -55.57 -19.15 46.77
CA VAL A 853 -54.98 -20.46 46.51
C VAL A 853 -55.71 -21.51 47.35
N ILE A 854 -56.35 -22.48 46.70
CA ILE A 854 -57.05 -23.58 47.35
C ILE A 854 -56.28 -24.87 47.10
N ILE A 855 -55.81 -25.52 48.17
CA ILE A 855 -55.13 -26.82 48.12
C ILE A 855 -55.98 -27.88 48.83
N GLY A 856 -56.58 -28.80 48.08
CA GLY A 856 -57.59 -29.71 48.60
C GLY A 856 -58.80 -28.93 49.13
N ASP A 857 -59.09 -29.05 50.44
CA ASP A 857 -60.17 -28.33 51.12
C ASP A 857 -59.68 -27.10 51.93
N LYS A 858 -58.40 -26.72 51.80
CA LYS A 858 -57.80 -25.60 52.55
C LYS A 858 -57.56 -24.41 51.63
N THR A 859 -58.07 -23.24 52.02
CA THR A 859 -57.80 -21.95 51.37
C THR A 859 -56.63 -21.25 52.07
N SER A 860 -55.69 -20.72 51.29
CA SER A 860 -54.60 -19.87 51.80
C SER A 860 -55.18 -18.59 52.42
N PRO A 861 -54.71 -18.15 53.60
CA PRO A 861 -55.12 -16.88 54.21
C PRO A 861 -54.50 -15.65 53.52
N GLU A 862 -53.50 -15.84 52.64
CA GLU A 862 -52.84 -14.75 51.91
C GLU A 862 -53.52 -14.48 50.56
N ARG A 863 -53.76 -13.20 50.25
CA ARG A 863 -54.18 -12.75 48.92
C ARG A 863 -52.97 -12.58 48.02
N HIS A 864 -52.99 -13.19 46.84
CA HIS A 864 -51.93 -13.06 45.86
C HIS A 864 -52.36 -12.21 44.66
N THR A 865 -51.48 -11.40 44.10
CA THR A 865 -51.79 -10.58 42.91
C THR A 865 -51.51 -11.37 41.62
N PRO A 866 -52.41 -11.37 40.61
CA PRO A 866 -52.15 -12.00 39.33
C PRO A 866 -50.90 -11.42 38.67
N ARG A 867 -50.08 -12.29 38.06
CA ARG A 867 -48.87 -11.88 37.36
C ARG A 867 -49.24 -11.49 35.93
N VAL A 868 -48.96 -10.25 35.55
CA VAL A 868 -49.04 -9.82 34.14
C VAL A 868 -47.68 -10.04 33.48
N PRO A 869 -47.63 -10.67 32.29
CA PRO A 869 -46.42 -10.82 31.50
C PRO A 869 -45.72 -9.48 31.28
N ARG A 870 -44.39 -9.44 31.21
CA ARG A 870 -43.68 -8.24 30.74
C ARG A 870 -43.76 -8.10 29.23
N LYS A 871 -43.75 -9.22 28.51
CA LYS A 871 -43.76 -9.30 27.04
C LYS A 871 -44.50 -10.55 26.58
N GLU A 872 -45.30 -10.43 25.52
CA GLU A 872 -45.98 -11.54 24.84
C GLU A 872 -45.94 -11.37 23.33
N THR A 873 -46.02 -12.47 22.59
CA THR A 873 -46.24 -12.47 21.15
C THR A 873 -47.70 -12.77 20.81
N ALA A 874 -48.32 -11.87 20.07
CA ALA A 874 -49.69 -11.91 19.59
C ALA A 874 -49.75 -12.34 18.12
N HIS A 875 -50.57 -13.37 17.85
CA HIS A 875 -50.87 -13.84 16.51
C HIS A 875 -52.38 -13.83 16.27
N CYS A 876 -52.83 -13.05 15.27
CA CYS A 876 -54.24 -12.94 14.92
C CYS A 876 -54.57 -13.82 13.72
N SER A 877 -55.67 -14.57 13.81
CA SER A 877 -56.25 -15.35 12.70
C SER A 877 -57.76 -15.19 12.71
N GLY A 878 -58.28 -14.21 11.95
CA GLY A 878 -59.71 -13.89 11.92
C GLY A 878 -60.23 -13.41 13.28
N ASP A 879 -61.21 -14.12 13.83
CA ASP A 879 -61.79 -13.86 15.16
C ASP A 879 -61.05 -14.53 16.31
N SER A 880 -59.89 -15.16 16.05
CA SER A 880 -59.03 -15.75 17.08
C SER A 880 -57.75 -14.94 17.27
N LEU A 881 -57.41 -14.68 18.53
CA LEU A 881 -56.16 -14.05 18.97
C LEU A 881 -55.41 -15.02 19.87
N ARG A 882 -54.18 -15.35 19.50
CA ARG A 882 -53.29 -16.20 20.29
C ARG A 882 -52.19 -15.35 20.91
N LEU A 883 -52.08 -15.40 22.23
CA LEU A 883 -51.00 -14.78 23.00
C LEU A 883 -50.06 -15.87 23.51
N THR A 884 -48.77 -15.64 23.37
CA THR A 884 -47.72 -16.58 23.78
C THR A 884 -46.64 -15.87 24.59
N GLN A 885 -46.32 -16.40 25.75
CA GLN A 885 -45.28 -15.90 26.64
C GLN A 885 -44.17 -16.94 26.79
N GLN A 886 -42.92 -16.53 26.59
CA GLN A 886 -41.76 -17.41 26.73
C GLN A 886 -40.96 -16.99 27.97
N ASP A 887 -41.15 -17.73 29.08
CA ASP A 887 -40.48 -17.45 30.35
C ASP A 887 -39.18 -18.25 30.54
N ASP A 888 -39.03 -19.43 29.92
CA ASP A 888 -37.81 -20.27 29.91
C ASP A 888 -37.79 -21.22 28.68
N PRO A 889 -36.62 -21.77 28.25
CA PRO A 889 -36.53 -22.67 27.10
C PRO A 889 -37.20 -24.03 27.42
N GLY A 890 -38.47 -24.16 27.04
CA GLY A 890 -39.23 -25.43 27.12
C GLY A 890 -40.67 -25.28 27.61
N ASN A 891 -41.02 -24.17 28.28
CA ASN A 891 -42.37 -23.91 28.79
C ASN A 891 -42.90 -22.58 28.23
N THR A 892 -43.99 -22.67 27.48
CA THR A 892 -44.64 -21.50 26.84
C THR A 892 -46.05 -21.39 27.38
N ASP A 893 -46.34 -20.29 28.09
CA ASP A 893 -47.72 -19.98 28.46
C ASP A 893 -48.47 -19.55 27.20
N GLU A 894 -49.64 -20.13 26.98
CA GLU A 894 -50.44 -19.91 25.77
C GLU A 894 -51.87 -19.54 26.16
N THR A 895 -52.35 -18.42 25.61
CA THR A 895 -53.72 -17.96 25.78
C THR A 895 -54.38 -17.82 24.41
N ILE A 896 -55.50 -18.50 24.22
CA ILE A 896 -56.34 -18.43 23.02
C ILE A 896 -57.60 -17.65 23.38
N LEU A 897 -57.81 -16.58 22.64
CA LEU A 897 -58.90 -15.64 22.82
C LEU A 897 -59.76 -15.62 21.56
N THR A 898 -61.08 -15.48 21.73
CA THR A 898 -62.04 -15.32 20.62
C THR A 898 -62.71 -13.96 20.73
N ARG A 899 -62.85 -13.25 19.61
CA ARG A 899 -63.42 -11.91 19.55
C ARG A 899 -64.87 -11.93 20.03
N MET A 900 -65.20 -11.02 20.95
CA MET A 900 -66.58 -10.76 21.34
C MET A 900 -67.16 -9.74 20.36
N SER A 901 -68.32 -10.06 19.79
CA SER A 901 -69.06 -9.20 18.85
C SER A 901 -69.46 -7.87 19.45
#